data_AF-A0A953QLP8-F1
#
_entry.id   AF-A0A953QLP8-F1
#
_cell.length_a   1.000
_cell.length_b   1.000
_cell.length_c   1.000
_cell.angle_alpha   90.00
_cell.angle_beta   90.00
_cell.angle_gamma   90.00
#
_symmetry.space_group_name_H-M   'P 1'
#
loop_
_entity.id
_entity.type
_entity.pdbx_description
1 polymer ?
#
loop_
_entity_poly.entity_id
_entity_poly.type
_entity_poly.pdbx_seq_one_letter_code
_entity_poly.pdbx_strand_id
1 'polypeptide(L)'
;MRLRDRSQQSGVRIRNLWLALVACSIASAATFSYHVLGDDAGSWPVVLSSIGLVEGGEGVVVAPAGTSVPFDEWANRVEHGTILVLEGESALASSFGFRASVKPHVIASSVEDVHAPKLRIVWEKSLELPVFEIPGDARIFARERWSGAPLIAGFRRESGAVLWVAAPPGAHGYDRFPYLAQALVDLGLEPPFRSQRLWAFFDSAYRARIDVDYFAAKWREAGIGALHVAAWHYWDRDPQGDEYLRRLIDACHRQAISVYAWLELPHVSEKFWDEHPEWREKTALGQDAQLDWRKLMNLTNRDAARAVAAGLRDVLTRFDWDGGNLAELYFESLEGIGNPARFTPMNDDVRAEFHASAGFDPMELFGPRAKDGAAMAKFLEFRAELARREQTEWIGEIEQIRRVKPHLDLALTHVDDRFDTTMREKIGADVSRVLPMLSSHDFTFLIEDPATIWNLGPARYPQIAGRYRGLTPAQEKLAIDINIVERYQDVYPTKQQTGTELFELVHMASESFPRVALYFENSILRQDWKLLSSAAATVDRVEQTGGKLVIDSRRGAGVPWKGAALVDGKVWPFADDSTVWLPKGAHVVEMSPKAPAARVVAFNGELKSASVVTGGIEFAYQSGARALARMDRLPRRVEIDGVESKVETIGDVVVLPRGQHFVLMME
;
A
#
# COMPACT_ATOMS: atom_id res chain seq x y z
N MET A 1 -43.78 -41.72 58.67
CA MET A 1 -45.19 -41.37 58.94
C MET A 1 -45.81 -40.96 57.61
N ARG A 2 -46.73 -41.79 57.09
CA ARG A 2 -47.44 -41.56 55.82
C ARG A 2 -48.42 -40.39 56.00
N LEU A 3 -48.66 -39.63 54.93
CA LEU A 3 -49.97 -39.60 54.26
C LEU A 3 -49.85 -38.91 52.90
N ARG A 4 -50.39 -39.60 51.89
CA ARG A 4 -50.63 -39.13 50.53
C ARG A 4 -51.93 -38.31 50.55
N ASP A 5 -52.07 -37.37 49.62
CA ASP A 5 -53.30 -37.35 48.81
C ASP A 5 -53.07 -36.83 47.39
N ARG A 6 -53.90 -37.35 46.47
CA ARG A 6 -53.85 -37.21 45.00
C ARG A 6 -55.02 -36.36 44.51
N SER A 7 -54.81 -35.57 43.44
CA SER A 7 -55.74 -35.41 42.30
C SER A 7 -55.09 -34.49 41.24
N GLN A 8 -54.58 -34.98 40.11
CA GLN A 8 -55.24 -35.10 38.80
C GLN A 8 -55.83 -33.79 38.23
N GLN A 9 -55.25 -33.25 37.14
CA GLN A 9 -55.85 -33.24 35.78
C GLN A 9 -55.00 -32.47 34.75
N SER A 10 -54.97 -33.03 33.52
CA SER A 10 -54.80 -32.41 32.17
C SER A 10 -53.69 -31.36 31.95
N GLY A 11 -52.75 -31.46 31.01
CA GLY A 11 -52.84 -32.03 29.67
C GLY A 11 -52.85 -30.92 28.61
N VAL A 12 -51.68 -30.34 28.27
CA VAL A 12 -51.40 -29.72 26.95
C VAL A 12 -49.89 -29.85 26.69
N ARG A 13 -49.51 -30.68 25.71
CA ARG A 13 -48.16 -30.69 25.13
C ARG A 13 -48.06 -29.50 24.17
N ILE A 14 -47.43 -28.41 24.58
CA ILE A 14 -47.02 -27.35 23.68
C ILE A 14 -45.76 -27.84 22.95
N ARG A 15 -45.92 -28.18 21.67
CA ARG A 15 -44.81 -28.36 20.72
C ARG A 15 -44.14 -26.99 20.55
N ASN A 16 -42.95 -26.82 21.09
CA ASN A 16 -42.08 -25.69 20.76
C ASN A 16 -41.59 -25.86 19.32
N LEU A 17 -42.29 -25.23 18.38
CA LEU A 17 -41.80 -24.97 17.03
C LEU A 17 -40.78 -23.83 17.14
N TRP A 18 -39.49 -24.16 17.22
CA TRP A 18 -38.43 -23.20 16.95
C TRP A 18 -38.41 -22.95 15.44
N LEU A 19 -39.20 -21.96 15.00
CA LEU A 19 -38.97 -21.31 13.71
C LEU A 19 -37.69 -20.50 13.85
N ALA A 20 -36.57 -21.09 13.42
CA ALA A 20 -35.40 -20.32 13.06
C ALA A 20 -35.76 -19.44 11.86
N LEU A 21 -36.20 -18.22 12.13
CA LEU A 21 -36.16 -17.13 11.17
C LEU A 21 -34.68 -16.92 10.87
N VAL A 22 -34.19 -17.58 9.82
CA VAL A 22 -33.01 -17.13 9.10
C VAL A 22 -33.39 -15.76 8.56
N ALA A 23 -33.04 -14.71 9.31
CA ALA A 23 -32.92 -13.40 8.73
C ALA A 23 -31.82 -13.54 7.68
N CYS A 24 -32.22 -13.76 6.41
CA CYS A 24 -31.38 -13.38 5.29
C CYS A 24 -31.18 -11.88 5.47
N SER A 25 -30.07 -11.50 6.11
CA SER A 25 -29.54 -10.16 5.99
C SER A 25 -29.47 -9.90 4.49
N ILE A 26 -30.35 -9.05 3.98
CA ILE A 26 -30.29 -8.59 2.59
C ILE A 26 -28.94 -7.90 2.52
N ALA A 27 -27.93 -8.60 2.02
CA ALA A 27 -26.64 -8.00 1.76
C ALA A 27 -26.91 -6.90 0.75
N SER A 28 -26.62 -5.65 1.13
CA SER A 28 -26.58 -4.55 0.17
C SER A 28 -25.72 -5.02 -1.00
N ALA A 29 -26.21 -4.86 -2.22
CA ALA A 29 -25.37 -5.06 -3.39
C ALA A 29 -24.15 -4.14 -3.27
N ALA A 30 -22.97 -4.62 -3.66
CA ALA A 30 -21.76 -3.81 -3.63
C ALA A 30 -21.95 -2.57 -4.50
N THR A 31 -21.50 -1.43 -4.01
CA THR A 31 -21.59 -0.15 -4.69
C THR A 31 -20.31 0.09 -5.49
N PHE A 32 -20.39 0.03 -6.82
CA PHE A 32 -19.22 0.15 -7.70
C PHE A 32 -18.99 1.54 -8.27
N SER A 33 -20.01 2.40 -8.21
CA SER A 33 -20.05 3.57 -9.06
C SER A 33 -20.51 4.82 -8.31
N TYR A 34 -20.15 5.97 -8.85
CA TYR A 34 -20.61 7.26 -8.34
C TYR A 34 -21.10 8.21 -9.43
N HIS A 35 -21.97 9.14 -9.06
CA HIS A 35 -22.39 10.24 -9.92
C HIS A 35 -22.44 11.56 -9.14
N VAL A 36 -22.05 12.66 -9.77
CA VAL A 36 -22.17 14.01 -9.20
C VAL A 36 -23.19 14.79 -10.01
N LEU A 37 -24.22 15.32 -9.34
CA LEU A 37 -25.29 16.07 -9.99
C LEU A 37 -24.83 17.48 -10.38
N GLY A 38 -25.34 17.97 -11.52
CA GLY A 38 -25.03 19.30 -12.02
C GLY A 38 -23.74 19.38 -12.85
N ASP A 39 -23.38 20.58 -13.29
CA ASP A 39 -22.25 20.81 -14.19
C ASP A 39 -20.92 21.04 -13.45
N ASP A 40 -20.95 21.39 -12.16
CA ASP A 40 -19.76 21.61 -11.33
C ASP A 40 -19.61 20.46 -10.32
N ALA A 41 -18.73 19.52 -10.65
CA ALA A 41 -18.46 18.36 -9.80
C ALA A 41 -17.52 18.66 -8.62
N GLY A 42 -16.88 19.85 -8.60
CA GLY A 42 -15.82 20.15 -7.64
C GLY A 42 -14.75 19.06 -7.57
N SER A 43 -14.28 18.74 -6.36
CA SER A 43 -13.28 17.70 -6.10
C SER A 43 -13.87 16.32 -5.77
N TRP A 44 -15.19 16.16 -5.78
CA TRP A 44 -15.85 14.88 -5.48
C TRP A 44 -15.42 13.72 -6.37
N PRO A 45 -15.21 13.90 -7.69
CA PRO A 45 -14.68 12.83 -8.53
C PRO A 45 -13.37 12.26 -8.01
N VAL A 46 -12.44 13.12 -7.57
CA VAL A 46 -11.14 12.70 -7.05
C VAL A 46 -11.29 11.96 -5.72
N VAL A 47 -12.13 12.48 -4.81
CA VAL A 47 -12.41 11.84 -3.51
C VAL A 47 -12.95 10.42 -3.70
N LEU A 48 -13.93 10.24 -4.58
CA LEU A 48 -14.63 8.96 -4.76
C LEU A 48 -13.81 7.97 -5.61
N SER A 49 -13.11 8.44 -6.64
CA SER A 49 -12.22 7.59 -7.44
C SER A 49 -10.99 7.11 -6.66
N SER A 50 -10.50 7.92 -5.71
CA SER A 50 -9.36 7.54 -4.86
C SER A 50 -9.58 6.28 -4.02
N ILE A 51 -10.85 5.90 -3.79
CA ILE A 51 -11.24 4.66 -3.09
C ILE A 51 -11.80 3.60 -4.05
N GLY A 52 -11.63 3.78 -5.36
CA GLY A 52 -11.95 2.81 -6.40
C GLY A 52 -13.35 2.89 -6.99
N LEU A 53 -14.18 3.89 -6.63
CA LEU A 53 -15.48 4.06 -7.29
C LEU A 53 -15.28 4.59 -8.72
N VAL A 54 -16.07 4.09 -9.66
CA VAL A 54 -16.00 4.49 -11.07
C VAL A 54 -17.16 5.44 -11.40
N GLU A 55 -16.91 6.44 -12.23
CA GLU A 55 -17.96 7.37 -12.65
C GLU A 55 -19.10 6.65 -13.40
N GLY A 56 -20.34 6.91 -13.00
CA GLY A 56 -21.56 6.34 -13.56
C GLY A 56 -22.53 5.77 -12.51
N GLY A 57 -23.70 5.31 -12.96
CA GLY A 57 -24.67 4.58 -12.14
C GLY A 57 -25.27 5.36 -10.96
N GLU A 58 -25.90 4.63 -10.03
CA GLU A 58 -26.71 5.20 -8.93
C GLU A 58 -26.23 4.77 -7.53
N GLY A 59 -24.98 4.31 -7.43
CA GLY A 59 -24.39 3.79 -6.20
C GLY A 59 -24.19 4.84 -5.12
N VAL A 60 -23.17 5.68 -5.29
CA VAL A 60 -22.97 6.91 -4.51
C VAL A 60 -23.39 8.08 -5.38
N VAL A 61 -24.33 8.92 -4.92
CA VAL A 61 -24.68 10.14 -5.64
C VAL A 61 -24.39 11.35 -4.81
N VAL A 62 -23.69 12.34 -5.38
CA VAL A 62 -23.42 13.62 -4.75
C VAL A 62 -24.35 14.67 -5.31
N ALA A 63 -25.03 15.40 -4.42
CA ALA A 63 -25.78 16.61 -4.72
C ALA A 63 -24.99 17.83 -4.18
N PRO A 64 -24.22 18.53 -5.03
CA PRO A 64 -23.52 19.75 -4.65
C PRO A 64 -24.45 20.85 -4.14
N ALA A 65 -23.88 21.86 -3.48
CA ALA A 65 -24.64 22.98 -2.94
C ALA A 65 -25.46 23.66 -4.06
N GLY A 66 -26.72 24.01 -3.77
CA GLY A 66 -27.63 24.62 -4.74
C GLY A 66 -28.30 23.67 -5.74
N THR A 67 -28.02 22.36 -5.69
CA THR A 67 -28.73 21.36 -6.51
C THR A 67 -30.22 21.37 -6.20
N SER A 68 -31.04 21.54 -7.25
CA SER A 68 -32.51 21.56 -7.15
C SER A 68 -33.10 20.30 -7.79
N VAL A 69 -33.51 19.36 -6.93
CA VAL A 69 -34.09 18.07 -7.34
C VAL A 69 -35.24 17.67 -6.41
N PRO A 70 -36.22 16.88 -6.86
CA PRO A 70 -37.40 16.52 -6.05
C PRO A 70 -37.03 15.59 -4.88
N PHE A 71 -37.51 15.91 -3.68
CA PHE A 71 -37.26 15.08 -2.48
C PHE A 71 -37.77 13.65 -2.62
N ASP A 72 -39.00 13.47 -3.10
CA ASP A 72 -39.65 12.15 -3.17
C ASP A 72 -38.86 11.15 -4.03
N GLU A 73 -38.25 11.64 -5.12
CA GLU A 73 -37.39 10.83 -5.98
C GLU A 73 -36.16 10.33 -5.23
N TRP A 74 -35.46 11.22 -4.53
CA TRP A 74 -34.22 10.89 -3.81
C TRP A 74 -34.47 10.11 -2.54
N ALA A 75 -35.56 10.38 -1.82
CA ALA A 75 -35.99 9.56 -0.70
C ALA A 75 -36.21 8.10 -1.14
N ASN A 76 -36.89 7.90 -2.27
CA ASN A 76 -37.10 6.57 -2.84
C ASN A 76 -35.78 5.90 -3.26
N ARG A 77 -34.86 6.61 -3.94
CA ARG A 77 -33.54 6.06 -4.33
C ARG A 77 -32.72 5.63 -3.11
N VAL A 78 -32.68 6.45 -2.07
CA VAL A 78 -31.97 6.12 -0.81
C VAL A 78 -32.58 4.89 -0.16
N GLU A 79 -33.90 4.78 -0.08
CA GLU A 79 -34.57 3.59 0.47
C GLU A 79 -34.24 2.31 -0.31
N HIS A 80 -33.88 2.43 -1.59
CA HIS A 80 -33.51 1.32 -2.48
C HIS A 80 -31.99 1.13 -2.66
N GLY A 81 -31.16 1.72 -1.78
CA GLY A 81 -29.73 1.38 -1.69
C GLY A 81 -28.75 2.47 -2.13
N THR A 82 -29.22 3.59 -2.67
CA THR A 82 -28.31 4.72 -2.98
C THR A 82 -27.73 5.33 -1.71
N ILE A 83 -26.44 5.63 -1.73
CA ILE A 83 -25.80 6.51 -0.73
C ILE A 83 -25.80 7.93 -1.29
N LEU A 84 -26.62 8.80 -0.72
CA LEU A 84 -26.76 10.19 -1.14
C LEU A 84 -25.87 11.10 -0.29
N VAL A 85 -24.97 11.83 -0.94
CA VAL A 85 -24.14 12.87 -0.33
C VAL A 85 -24.74 14.24 -0.62
N LEU A 86 -25.00 15.02 0.43
CA LEU A 86 -25.61 16.36 0.36
C LEU A 86 -24.58 17.40 0.80
N GLU A 87 -24.29 18.37 -0.06
CA GLU A 87 -23.34 19.44 0.25
C GLU A 87 -24.06 20.74 0.65
N GLY A 88 -23.62 21.31 1.78
CA GLY A 88 -24.02 22.62 2.26
C GLY A 88 -25.50 22.74 2.56
N GLU A 89 -26.02 23.96 2.39
CA GLU A 89 -27.43 24.26 2.49
C GLU A 89 -28.12 24.04 1.13
N SER A 90 -29.20 23.25 1.13
CA SER A 90 -30.06 23.07 -0.03
C SER A 90 -31.49 22.70 0.37
N ALA A 91 -32.43 22.85 -0.56
CA ALA A 91 -33.81 22.40 -0.36
C ALA A 91 -33.89 20.89 -0.09
N LEU A 92 -33.03 20.11 -0.76
CA LEU A 92 -32.92 18.66 -0.56
C LEU A 92 -32.38 18.34 0.84
N ALA A 93 -31.27 18.98 1.26
CA ALA A 93 -30.72 18.85 2.61
C ALA A 93 -31.76 19.19 3.70
N SER A 94 -32.50 20.28 3.51
CA SER A 94 -33.57 20.70 4.43
C SER A 94 -34.71 19.69 4.54
N SER A 95 -35.03 18.99 3.43
CA SER A 95 -36.07 17.95 3.37
C SER A 95 -35.63 16.67 4.09
N PHE A 96 -34.33 16.36 4.08
CA PHE A 96 -33.73 15.32 4.93
C PHE A 96 -33.45 15.78 6.36
N GLY A 97 -33.78 17.04 6.71
CA GLY A 97 -33.71 17.57 8.06
C GLY A 97 -32.39 18.26 8.45
N PHE A 98 -31.48 18.46 7.49
CA PHE A 98 -30.29 19.30 7.67
C PHE A 98 -30.63 20.75 7.31
N ARG A 99 -30.77 21.62 8.31
CA ARG A 99 -31.31 22.98 8.13
C ARG A 99 -30.40 24.03 8.75
N ALA A 100 -30.15 25.13 8.05
CA ALA A 100 -29.48 26.27 8.66
C ALA A 100 -30.31 26.77 9.84
N SER A 101 -29.66 26.93 11.00
CA SER A 101 -30.29 27.45 12.21
C SER A 101 -30.22 28.98 12.24
N VAL A 102 -30.95 29.58 13.19
CA VAL A 102 -30.90 31.03 13.45
C VAL A 102 -29.65 31.47 14.25
N LYS A 103 -28.76 30.54 14.61
CA LYS A 103 -27.54 30.87 15.36
C LYS A 103 -26.57 31.68 14.47
N PRO A 104 -25.71 32.53 15.07
CA PRO A 104 -24.65 33.21 14.33
C PRO A 104 -23.78 32.22 13.56
N HIS A 105 -23.28 32.65 12.40
CA HIS A 105 -22.34 31.87 11.61
C HIS A 105 -21.06 31.64 12.41
N VAL A 106 -20.37 30.55 12.10
CA VAL A 106 -19.08 30.17 12.72
C VAL A 106 -17.97 30.27 11.70
N ILE A 107 -16.80 30.72 12.13
CA ILE A 107 -15.59 30.67 11.32
C ILE A 107 -14.97 29.28 11.51
N ALA A 108 -15.20 28.40 10.54
CA ALA A 108 -14.66 27.06 10.54
C ALA A 108 -13.24 27.04 9.97
N SER A 109 -12.29 26.58 10.79
CA SER A 109 -10.89 26.34 10.37
C SER A 109 -10.21 25.23 11.17
N SER A 110 -10.67 24.92 12.39
CA SER A 110 -10.18 23.76 13.13
C SER A 110 -11.28 22.71 13.23
N VAL A 111 -10.96 21.48 12.85
CA VAL A 111 -11.91 20.37 12.82
C VAL A 111 -11.51 19.31 13.83
N GLU A 112 -12.53 18.75 14.47
CA GLU A 112 -12.45 17.50 15.22
C GLU A 112 -13.26 16.44 14.49
N ASP A 113 -12.64 15.30 14.18
CA ASP A 113 -13.26 14.18 13.49
C ASP A 113 -13.27 12.93 14.38
N VAL A 114 -14.38 12.20 14.40
CA VAL A 114 -14.58 11.01 15.25
C VAL A 114 -13.59 9.87 14.95
N HIS A 115 -13.05 9.80 13.74
CA HIS A 115 -12.09 8.76 13.35
C HIS A 115 -10.69 9.03 13.94
N ALA A 116 -10.35 10.31 14.16
CA ALA A 116 -9.07 10.72 14.71
C ALA A 116 -9.21 11.98 15.60
N PRO A 117 -9.90 11.90 16.75
CA PRO A 117 -10.28 13.09 17.54
C PRO A 117 -9.07 13.86 18.10
N LYS A 118 -7.94 13.18 18.27
CA LYS A 118 -6.68 13.77 18.73
C LYS A 118 -5.84 14.37 17.61
N LEU A 119 -6.14 14.07 16.36
CA LEU A 119 -5.41 14.62 15.22
C LEU A 119 -5.75 16.10 15.08
N ARG A 120 -4.72 16.91 14.85
CA ARG A 120 -4.90 18.33 14.55
C ARG A 120 -5.24 18.48 13.08
N ILE A 121 -6.52 18.70 12.79
CA ILE A 121 -7.04 19.04 11.45
C ILE A 121 -7.27 20.54 11.42
N VAL A 122 -6.55 21.24 10.54
CA VAL A 122 -6.62 22.70 10.37
C VAL A 122 -6.77 23.00 8.89
N TRP A 123 -7.78 23.75 8.49
CA TRP A 123 -7.93 24.20 7.11
C TRP A 123 -6.99 25.38 6.86
N GLU A 124 -6.31 25.38 5.71
CA GLU A 124 -5.51 26.52 5.28
C GLU A 124 -6.37 27.78 5.15
N LYS A 125 -7.58 27.62 4.57
CA LYS A 125 -8.53 28.70 4.33
C LYS A 125 -9.79 28.48 5.16
N SER A 126 -10.02 29.39 6.12
CA SER A 126 -11.24 29.40 6.93
C SER A 126 -12.47 29.71 6.08
N LEU A 127 -13.63 29.17 6.47
CA LEU A 127 -14.93 29.51 5.89
C LEU A 127 -15.86 30.03 6.97
N GLU A 128 -16.66 31.04 6.65
CA GLU A 128 -17.81 31.43 7.45
C GLU A 128 -19.00 30.54 7.05
N LEU A 129 -19.48 29.71 7.98
CA LEU A 129 -20.51 28.72 7.73
C LEU A 129 -21.72 28.93 8.65
N PRO A 130 -22.96 28.74 8.17
CA PRO A 130 -24.11 28.70 9.05
C PRO A 130 -24.00 27.50 10.00
N VAL A 131 -24.59 27.62 11.19
CA VAL A 131 -24.70 26.49 12.12
C VAL A 131 -25.95 25.72 11.76
N PHE A 132 -25.82 24.41 11.52
CA PHE A 132 -26.94 23.58 11.11
C PHE A 132 -27.62 22.86 12.28
N GLU A 133 -28.93 22.69 12.17
CA GLU A 133 -29.72 21.66 12.85
C GLU A 133 -29.58 20.35 12.09
N ILE A 134 -29.50 19.25 12.84
CA ILE A 134 -29.19 17.91 12.33
C ILE A 134 -30.34 16.98 12.74
N PRO A 135 -30.75 16.03 11.88
CA PRO A 135 -31.75 15.03 12.25
C PRO A 135 -31.36 14.27 13.53
N GLY A 136 -32.34 13.92 14.37
CA GLY A 136 -32.08 13.32 15.68
C GLY A 136 -31.48 11.91 15.63
N ASP A 137 -31.62 11.23 14.50
CA ASP A 137 -31.06 9.91 14.18
C ASP A 137 -29.71 9.98 13.44
N ALA A 138 -29.27 11.19 13.06
CA ALA A 138 -27.99 11.38 12.38
C ALA A 138 -26.81 11.27 13.35
N ARG A 139 -25.81 10.48 12.94
CA ARG A 139 -24.48 10.46 13.56
C ARG A 139 -23.66 11.62 13.05
N ILE A 140 -23.05 12.39 13.95
CA ILE A 140 -22.10 13.45 13.60
C ILE A 140 -20.69 12.84 13.51
N PHE A 141 -20.03 13.05 12.39
CA PHE A 141 -18.67 12.56 12.12
C PHE A 141 -17.60 13.62 12.33
N ALA A 142 -17.90 14.88 11.99
CA ALA A 142 -16.97 15.99 12.17
C ALA A 142 -17.65 17.23 12.73
N ARG A 143 -16.90 17.98 13.53
CA ARG A 143 -17.34 19.25 14.15
C ARG A 143 -16.27 20.31 13.99
N GLU A 144 -16.71 21.56 13.97
CA GLU A 144 -15.82 22.68 14.24
C GLU A 144 -15.39 22.60 15.71
N ARG A 145 -14.07 22.59 15.96
CA ARG A 145 -13.49 22.19 17.25
C ARG A 145 -13.93 23.09 18.41
N TRP A 146 -14.11 24.39 18.20
CA TRP A 146 -14.33 25.34 19.29
C TRP A 146 -15.79 25.57 19.62
N SER A 147 -16.62 25.75 18.60
CA SER A 147 -18.07 25.97 18.70
C SER A 147 -18.85 24.66 18.85
N GLY A 148 -18.26 23.53 18.45
CA GLY A 148 -18.94 22.23 18.38
C GLY A 148 -19.95 22.12 17.24
N ALA A 149 -20.00 23.12 16.34
CA ALA A 149 -20.91 23.15 15.21
C ALA A 149 -20.68 21.93 14.31
N PRO A 150 -21.74 21.20 13.93
CA PRO A 150 -21.62 20.01 13.10
C PRO A 150 -21.18 20.39 11.68
N LEU A 151 -20.18 19.65 11.18
CA LEU A 151 -19.63 19.85 9.83
C LEU A 151 -19.87 18.65 8.92
N ILE A 152 -19.96 17.44 9.47
CA ILE A 152 -20.34 16.23 8.73
C ILE A 152 -21.28 15.42 9.60
N ALA A 153 -22.40 14.97 9.04
CA ALA A 153 -23.32 14.08 9.72
C ALA A 153 -24.05 13.17 8.72
N GLY A 154 -24.54 12.02 9.17
CA GLY A 154 -25.28 11.13 8.29
C GLY A 154 -26.04 10.04 9.03
N PHE A 155 -26.95 9.38 8.33
CA PHE A 155 -27.76 8.27 8.84
C PHE A 155 -28.00 7.24 7.74
N ARG A 156 -28.31 6.01 8.18
CA ARG A 156 -28.77 4.95 7.28
C ARG A 156 -30.28 4.99 7.16
N ARG A 157 -30.80 4.65 5.98
CA ARG A 157 -32.23 4.51 5.73
C ARG A 157 -32.46 3.30 4.83
N GLU A 158 -33.09 2.27 5.38
CA GLU A 158 -33.22 0.95 4.74
C GLU A 158 -31.86 0.44 4.24
N SER A 159 -31.73 0.12 2.94
CA SER A 159 -30.48 -0.34 2.34
C SER A 159 -29.49 0.77 2.00
N GLY A 160 -29.93 2.03 1.90
CA GLY A 160 -29.07 3.16 1.55
C GLY A 160 -28.69 4.04 2.74
N ALA A 161 -28.16 5.23 2.45
CA ALA A 161 -27.73 6.19 3.45
C ALA A 161 -27.76 7.63 2.94
N VAL A 162 -27.79 8.58 3.88
CA VAL A 162 -27.57 10.00 3.61
C VAL A 162 -26.34 10.47 4.38
N LEU A 163 -25.37 11.05 3.68
CA LEU A 163 -24.25 11.78 4.24
C LEU A 163 -24.43 13.26 3.92
N TRP A 164 -24.36 14.13 4.90
CA TRP A 164 -24.37 15.57 4.72
C TRP A 164 -23.01 16.15 5.14
N VAL A 165 -22.50 17.08 4.33
CA VAL A 165 -21.28 17.84 4.59
C VAL A 165 -21.58 19.33 4.54
N ALA A 166 -21.08 20.11 5.50
CA ALA A 166 -21.40 21.53 5.63
C ALA A 166 -20.72 22.42 4.56
N ALA A 167 -19.69 21.91 3.88
CA ALA A 167 -18.91 22.63 2.89
C ALA A 167 -18.31 21.64 1.87
N PRO A 168 -17.90 22.09 0.67
CA PRO A 168 -17.19 21.24 -0.27
C PRO A 168 -15.87 20.71 0.31
N PRO A 169 -15.36 19.54 -0.13
CA PRO A 169 -14.15 18.93 0.43
C PRO A 169 -12.87 19.78 0.30
N GLY A 170 -12.81 20.68 -0.69
CA GLY A 170 -11.64 21.49 -1.01
C GLY A 170 -11.34 21.53 -2.49
N ALA A 171 -10.22 22.14 -2.87
CA ALA A 171 -9.77 22.17 -4.27
C ALA A 171 -9.19 20.81 -4.70
N HIS A 172 -8.51 20.12 -3.77
CA HIS A 172 -7.87 18.84 -4.01
C HIS A 172 -8.72 17.66 -3.54
N GLY A 173 -9.72 17.88 -2.67
CA GLY A 173 -10.60 16.83 -2.16
C GLY A 173 -10.32 16.46 -0.70
N TYR A 174 -9.12 16.76 -0.22
CA TYR A 174 -8.70 16.51 1.16
C TYR A 174 -8.42 17.77 1.97
N ASP A 175 -8.61 18.98 1.43
CA ASP A 175 -8.21 20.23 2.09
C ASP A 175 -9.00 20.51 3.38
N ARG A 176 -10.20 19.94 3.53
CA ARG A 176 -11.09 20.18 4.67
C ARG A 176 -11.40 18.95 5.49
N PHE A 177 -11.78 17.85 4.85
CA PHE A 177 -12.35 16.69 5.51
C PHE A 177 -11.60 15.40 5.13
N PRO A 178 -10.47 15.10 5.81
CA PRO A 178 -9.67 13.92 5.50
C PRO A 178 -10.44 12.60 5.58
N TYR A 179 -11.46 12.50 6.43
CA TYR A 179 -12.14 11.23 6.74
C TYR A 179 -13.52 11.06 6.08
N LEU A 180 -13.76 11.73 4.93
CA LEU A 180 -15.02 11.59 4.18
C LEU A 180 -15.28 10.14 3.74
N ALA A 181 -14.27 9.47 3.19
CA ALA A 181 -14.40 8.09 2.73
C ALA A 181 -14.71 7.13 3.89
N GLN A 182 -14.13 7.36 5.07
CA GLN A 182 -14.39 6.58 6.27
C GLN A 182 -15.82 6.81 6.77
N ALA A 183 -16.33 8.04 6.71
CA ALA A 183 -17.73 8.32 7.04
C ALA A 183 -18.70 7.58 6.11
N LEU A 184 -18.39 7.48 4.80
CA LEU A 184 -19.16 6.67 3.85
C LEU A 184 -19.13 5.17 4.22
N VAL A 185 -17.96 4.63 4.58
CA VAL A 185 -17.83 3.24 5.04
C VAL A 185 -18.64 2.99 6.32
N ASP A 186 -18.60 3.91 7.28
CA ASP A 186 -19.38 3.84 8.51
C ASP A 186 -20.90 3.88 8.24
N LEU A 187 -21.33 4.49 7.13
CA LEU A 187 -22.71 4.50 6.65
C LEU A 187 -23.08 3.27 5.80
N GLY A 188 -22.12 2.40 5.50
CA GLY A 188 -22.36 1.13 4.81
C GLY A 188 -21.80 1.02 3.41
N LEU A 189 -21.00 1.98 2.95
CA LEU A 189 -20.23 1.80 1.71
C LEU A 189 -19.27 0.61 1.88
N GLU A 190 -19.47 -0.42 1.07
CA GLU A 190 -18.47 -1.48 0.89
C GLU A 190 -17.46 -1.02 -0.16
N PRO A 191 -16.13 -1.12 0.10
CA PRO A 191 -15.14 -0.76 -0.89
C PRO A 191 -15.34 -1.56 -2.20
N PRO A 192 -15.38 -0.90 -3.36
CA PRO A 192 -15.86 -1.50 -4.61
C PRO A 192 -14.93 -2.58 -5.16
N PHE A 193 -13.63 -2.47 -4.91
CA PHE A 193 -12.62 -3.38 -5.45
C PHE A 193 -11.52 -3.64 -4.43
N ARG A 194 -10.70 -4.65 -4.72
CA ARG A 194 -9.56 -5.03 -3.90
C ARG A 194 -8.31 -5.21 -4.76
N SER A 195 -7.18 -4.79 -4.24
CA SER A 195 -5.84 -5.06 -4.77
C SER A 195 -5.03 -5.79 -3.70
N GLN A 196 -4.13 -6.69 -4.13
CA GLN A 196 -3.16 -7.38 -3.27
C GLN A 196 -1.71 -7.08 -3.71
N ARG A 197 -1.50 -5.92 -4.33
CA ARG A 197 -0.25 -5.58 -5.03
C ARG A 197 0.63 -4.60 -4.26
N LEU A 198 0.19 -4.11 -3.10
CA LEU A 198 0.97 -3.18 -2.30
C LEU A 198 2.14 -3.89 -1.64
N TRP A 199 3.27 -3.19 -1.55
CA TRP A 199 4.38 -3.56 -0.69
C TRP A 199 4.35 -2.66 0.55
N ALA A 200 4.95 -3.10 1.65
CA ALA A 200 5.12 -2.27 2.83
C ALA A 200 6.47 -2.51 3.48
N PHE A 201 7.09 -1.46 3.99
CA PHE A 201 8.28 -1.55 4.84
C PHE A 201 7.87 -1.85 6.29
N PHE A 202 8.64 -2.71 6.95
CA PHE A 202 8.39 -3.17 8.30
C PHE A 202 9.67 -3.19 9.12
N ASP A 203 9.67 -2.43 10.20
CA ASP A 203 10.74 -2.45 11.19
C ASP A 203 10.21 -3.09 12.49
N SER A 204 10.81 -4.23 12.84
CA SER A 204 10.47 -5.01 14.04
C SER A 204 10.63 -4.24 15.34
N ALA A 205 11.49 -3.22 15.39
CA ALA A 205 11.69 -2.39 16.59
C ALA A 205 10.40 -1.68 17.03
N TYR A 206 9.51 -1.33 16.10
CA TYR A 206 8.21 -0.70 16.39
C TYR A 206 7.11 -1.70 16.76
N ARG A 207 7.34 -3.00 16.53
CA ARG A 207 6.30 -4.04 16.58
C ARG A 207 6.71 -5.30 17.35
N ALA A 208 7.73 -5.24 18.21
CA ALA A 208 8.33 -6.40 18.89
C ALA A 208 7.36 -7.28 19.73
N ARG A 209 6.12 -6.86 19.97
CA ARG A 209 5.12 -7.58 20.78
C ARG A 209 3.81 -7.88 20.06
N ILE A 210 3.76 -7.71 18.74
CA ILE A 210 2.54 -8.00 18.00
C ILE A 210 2.27 -9.51 17.89
N ASP A 211 0.99 -9.84 17.73
CA ASP A 211 0.59 -11.14 17.20
C ASP A 211 0.79 -11.15 15.68
N VAL A 212 1.84 -11.81 15.23
CA VAL A 212 2.22 -11.86 13.80
C VAL A 212 1.18 -12.54 12.92
N ASP A 213 0.41 -13.51 13.45
CA ASP A 213 -0.66 -14.16 12.68
C ASP A 213 -1.83 -13.21 12.44
N TYR A 214 -2.23 -12.48 13.48
CA TYR A 214 -3.24 -11.43 13.37
C TYR A 214 -2.81 -10.34 12.39
N PHE A 215 -1.56 -9.87 12.48
CA PHE A 215 -1.06 -8.81 11.60
C PHE A 215 -0.89 -9.28 10.15
N ALA A 216 -0.38 -10.48 9.90
CA ALA A 216 -0.27 -11.01 8.54
C ALA A 216 -1.64 -11.07 7.84
N ALA A 217 -2.69 -11.50 8.56
CA ALA A 217 -4.05 -11.50 8.02
C ALA A 217 -4.56 -10.08 7.74
N LYS A 218 -4.26 -9.11 8.62
CA LYS A 218 -4.62 -7.70 8.45
C LYS A 218 -3.89 -7.03 7.28
N TRP A 219 -2.60 -7.29 7.13
CA TRP A 219 -1.81 -6.81 6.00
C TRP A 219 -2.35 -7.36 4.69
N ARG A 220 -2.69 -8.64 4.65
CA ARG A 220 -3.31 -9.24 3.46
C ARG A 220 -4.65 -8.59 3.13
N GLU A 221 -5.52 -8.40 4.12
CA GLU A 221 -6.83 -7.72 3.96
C GLU A 221 -6.67 -6.29 3.42
N ALA A 222 -5.62 -5.60 3.86
CA ALA A 222 -5.26 -4.24 3.41
C ALA A 222 -4.62 -4.18 2.02
N GLY A 223 -4.37 -5.33 1.39
CA GLY A 223 -3.81 -5.40 0.05
C GLY A 223 -2.29 -5.51 -0.02
N ILE A 224 -1.62 -5.73 1.11
CA ILE A 224 -0.18 -6.00 1.15
C ILE A 224 0.08 -7.40 0.57
N GLY A 225 0.89 -7.45 -0.49
CA GLY A 225 1.38 -8.66 -1.13
C GLY A 225 2.87 -8.94 -0.84
N ALA A 226 3.63 -7.95 -0.39
CA ALA A 226 4.98 -8.17 0.13
C ALA A 226 5.36 -7.25 1.29
N LEU A 227 6.21 -7.75 2.19
CA LEU A 227 6.73 -7.05 3.36
C LEU A 227 8.25 -6.95 3.28
N HIS A 228 8.80 -5.74 3.36
CA HIS A 228 10.23 -5.45 3.36
C HIS A 228 10.68 -5.28 4.81
N VAL A 229 11.28 -6.32 5.39
CA VAL A 229 11.62 -6.39 6.82
C VAL A 229 13.04 -5.90 7.06
N ALA A 230 13.21 -4.93 7.95
CA ALA A 230 14.48 -4.36 8.39
C ALA A 230 15.47 -5.46 8.81
N ALA A 231 16.39 -5.84 7.91
CA ALA A 231 17.22 -7.03 8.07
C ALA A 231 18.45 -6.80 8.97
N TRP A 232 18.83 -5.54 9.20
CA TRP A 232 19.96 -5.19 10.06
C TRP A 232 19.76 -5.62 11.52
N HIS A 233 18.51 -5.74 11.98
CA HIS A 233 18.17 -6.31 13.31
C HIS A 233 18.53 -7.80 13.44
N TYR A 234 18.72 -8.49 12.31
CA TYR A 234 18.95 -9.93 12.25
C TYR A 234 20.31 -10.28 11.62
N TRP A 235 21.17 -9.28 11.41
CA TRP A 235 22.51 -9.47 10.88
C TRP A 235 23.31 -10.38 11.82
N ASP A 236 23.38 -9.96 13.08
CA ASP A 236 23.94 -10.73 14.17
C ASP A 236 23.00 -11.87 14.58
N ARG A 237 23.58 -13.02 14.93
CA ARG A 237 22.81 -14.17 15.41
C ARG A 237 22.31 -13.89 16.83
N ASP A 238 21.00 -13.82 16.97
CA ASP A 238 20.30 -13.77 18.24
C ASP A 238 19.17 -14.81 18.23
N PRO A 239 19.19 -15.87 19.07
CA PRO A 239 18.18 -16.92 19.04
C PRO A 239 16.74 -16.42 19.15
N GLN A 240 16.49 -15.40 19.96
CA GLN A 240 15.15 -14.87 20.19
C GLN A 240 14.66 -14.05 18.98
N GLY A 241 15.48 -13.13 18.48
CA GLY A 241 15.22 -12.39 17.26
C GLY A 241 15.05 -13.30 16.05
N ASP A 242 15.94 -14.28 15.88
CA ASP A 242 15.88 -15.30 14.83
C ASP A 242 14.56 -16.10 14.88
N GLU A 243 14.11 -16.52 16.07
CA GLU A 243 12.83 -17.23 16.23
C GLU A 243 11.63 -16.32 15.89
N TYR A 244 11.65 -15.07 16.35
CA TYR A 244 10.63 -14.08 16.00
C TYR A 244 10.54 -13.89 14.48
N LEU A 245 11.68 -13.72 13.81
CA LEU A 245 11.71 -13.52 12.36
C LEU A 245 11.18 -14.74 11.61
N ARG A 246 11.54 -15.97 12.01
CA ARG A 246 10.97 -17.19 11.41
C ARG A 246 9.44 -17.21 11.56
N ARG A 247 8.92 -16.90 12.75
CA ARG A 247 7.47 -16.83 12.97
C ARG A 247 6.78 -15.76 12.14
N LEU A 248 7.40 -14.60 11.95
CA LEU A 248 6.91 -13.53 11.10
C LEU A 248 6.85 -13.98 9.63
N ILE A 249 7.94 -14.56 9.12
CA ILE A 249 8.03 -15.08 7.75
C ILE A 249 6.95 -16.15 7.53
N ASP A 250 6.84 -17.13 8.43
CA ASP A 250 5.85 -18.20 8.33
C ASP A 250 4.40 -17.67 8.35
N ALA A 251 4.11 -16.65 9.18
CA ALA A 251 2.80 -16.02 9.25
C ALA A 251 2.45 -15.28 7.94
N CYS A 252 3.41 -14.54 7.38
CA CYS A 252 3.27 -13.91 6.06
C CYS A 252 3.03 -14.95 4.96
N HIS A 253 3.81 -16.03 4.93
CA HIS A 253 3.65 -17.07 3.91
C HIS A 253 2.31 -17.79 3.98
N ARG A 254 1.78 -18.07 5.18
CA ARG A 254 0.42 -18.61 5.35
C ARG A 254 -0.67 -17.69 4.81
N GLN A 255 -0.39 -16.39 4.73
CA GLN A 255 -1.28 -15.42 4.10
C GLN A 255 -0.91 -15.14 2.63
N ALA A 256 0.07 -15.85 2.08
CA ALA A 256 0.67 -15.63 0.77
C ALA A 256 1.22 -14.19 0.59
N ILE A 257 1.87 -13.65 1.62
CA ILE A 257 2.64 -12.41 1.57
C ILE A 257 4.11 -12.79 1.40
N SER A 258 4.78 -12.24 0.37
CA SER A 258 6.22 -12.41 0.20
C SER A 258 6.99 -11.57 1.22
N VAL A 259 8.15 -12.04 1.70
CA VAL A 259 8.97 -11.34 2.68
C VAL A 259 10.37 -11.07 2.12
N TYR A 260 10.72 -9.80 2.04
CA TYR A 260 12.00 -9.33 1.52
C TYR A 260 12.90 -8.88 2.68
N ALA A 261 14.17 -9.25 2.65
CA ALA A 261 15.17 -8.67 3.53
C ALA A 261 15.47 -7.24 3.08
N TRP A 262 15.09 -6.25 3.87
CA TRP A 262 15.42 -4.84 3.63
C TRP A 262 16.83 -4.54 4.14
N LEU A 263 17.73 -4.26 3.21
CA LEU A 263 19.17 -4.12 3.42
C LEU A 263 19.57 -2.68 3.14
N GLU A 264 19.91 -1.94 4.19
CA GLU A 264 20.28 -0.52 4.17
C GLU A 264 21.78 -0.33 4.02
N LEU A 265 22.42 -1.07 3.11
CA LEU A 265 23.86 -0.96 2.91
C LEU A 265 24.22 0.50 2.50
N PRO A 266 25.32 1.06 3.02
CA PRO A 266 26.38 0.42 3.77
C PRO A 266 26.16 0.33 5.29
N HIS A 267 24.98 0.66 5.81
CA HIS A 267 24.63 0.27 7.18
C HIS A 267 24.39 -1.24 7.26
N VAL A 268 25.11 -1.89 8.18
CA VAL A 268 25.13 -3.35 8.32
C VAL A 268 24.43 -3.78 9.60
N SER A 269 25.05 -3.48 10.74
CA SER A 269 24.46 -3.54 12.08
C SER A 269 25.26 -2.62 13.00
N GLU A 270 24.68 -2.25 14.15
CA GLU A 270 25.40 -1.49 15.17
C GLU A 270 26.63 -2.24 15.69
N LYS A 271 26.53 -3.54 15.91
CA LYS A 271 27.65 -4.35 16.38
C LYS A 271 28.78 -4.44 15.35
N PHE A 272 28.46 -4.64 14.07
CA PHE A 272 29.46 -4.68 13.01
C PHE A 272 30.22 -3.35 12.91
N TRP A 273 29.51 -2.22 13.06
CA TRP A 273 30.13 -0.89 13.12
C TRP A 273 31.12 -0.72 14.27
N ASP A 274 30.75 -1.24 15.45
CA ASP A 274 31.54 -1.10 16.67
C ASP A 274 32.78 -2.01 16.65
N GLU A 275 32.67 -3.20 16.06
CA GLU A 275 33.77 -4.16 15.96
C GLU A 275 34.81 -3.81 14.88
N HIS A 276 34.46 -2.94 13.92
CA HIS A 276 35.31 -2.61 12.76
C HIS A 276 35.55 -1.10 12.56
N PRO A 277 36.17 -0.39 13.53
CA PRO A 277 36.45 1.04 13.42
C PRO A 277 37.33 1.42 12.23
N GLU A 278 38.19 0.51 11.76
CA GLU A 278 39.06 0.68 10.59
C GLU A 278 38.30 0.74 9.26
N TRP A 279 37.06 0.25 9.22
CA TRP A 279 36.23 0.19 8.01
C TRP A 279 35.09 1.21 8.01
N ARG A 280 35.06 2.13 8.98
CA ARG A 280 34.00 3.15 9.06
C ARG A 280 34.12 4.17 7.94
N GLU A 281 33.02 4.47 7.26
CA GLU A 281 32.96 5.55 6.27
C GLU A 281 33.35 6.89 6.91
N LYS A 282 33.94 7.79 6.13
CA LYS A 282 34.45 9.07 6.60
C LYS A 282 33.75 10.23 5.92
N THR A 283 33.60 11.32 6.66
CA THR A 283 33.08 12.60 6.16
C THR A 283 34.21 13.46 5.59
N ALA A 284 33.88 14.55 4.91
CA ALA A 284 34.88 15.52 4.43
C ALA A 284 35.66 16.23 5.56
N LEU A 285 35.26 16.05 6.82
CA LEU A 285 36.03 16.46 8.00
C LEU A 285 36.90 15.33 8.58
N GLY A 286 36.92 14.15 7.97
CA GLY A 286 37.65 12.97 8.44
C GLY A 286 36.99 12.28 9.65
N GLN A 287 35.74 12.60 9.95
CA GLN A 287 34.99 12.00 11.07
C GLN A 287 34.33 10.69 10.65
N ASP A 288 34.07 9.80 11.61
CA ASP A 288 33.23 8.61 11.39
C ASP A 288 31.82 9.03 10.94
N ALA A 289 31.32 8.45 9.86
CA ALA A 289 30.04 8.81 9.27
C ALA A 289 28.85 8.11 9.96
N GLN A 290 28.54 8.54 11.18
CA GLN A 290 27.24 8.33 11.82
C GLN A 290 26.42 9.62 11.67
N LEU A 291 25.71 9.75 10.55
CA LEU A 291 25.07 11.01 10.15
C LEU A 291 23.61 11.10 10.60
N ASP A 292 22.96 9.95 10.81
CA ASP A 292 21.65 9.83 11.43
C ASP A 292 21.61 8.49 12.19
N TRP A 293 20.50 7.75 12.13
CA TRP A 293 20.40 6.40 12.67
C TRP A 293 21.33 5.40 11.95
N ARG A 294 21.61 5.61 10.65
CA ARG A 294 22.55 4.81 9.86
C ARG A 294 24.00 5.03 10.29
N LYS A 295 24.72 3.92 10.46
CA LYS A 295 26.17 3.84 10.73
C LYS A 295 26.88 3.19 9.54
N LEU A 296 27.60 3.97 8.73
CA LEU A 296 27.93 3.65 7.32
C LEU A 296 29.30 3.01 7.11
N MET A 297 29.40 1.76 6.65
CA MET A 297 30.69 1.12 6.33
C MET A 297 31.31 1.61 5.02
N ASN A 298 32.64 1.63 4.91
CA ASN A 298 33.37 1.85 3.65
C ASN A 298 33.38 0.55 2.83
N LEU A 299 32.45 0.42 1.89
CA LEU A 299 32.35 -0.75 1.00
C LEU A 299 33.35 -0.70 -0.17
N THR A 300 34.05 0.41 -0.37
CA THR A 300 35.17 0.49 -1.32
C THR A 300 36.40 -0.29 -0.80
N ASN A 301 36.55 -0.38 0.54
CA ASN A 301 37.57 -1.23 1.15
C ASN A 301 37.27 -2.72 0.89
N ARG A 302 38.21 -3.42 0.27
CA ARG A 302 37.99 -4.80 -0.19
C ARG A 302 37.85 -5.80 0.95
N ASP A 303 38.42 -5.55 2.11
CA ASP A 303 38.32 -6.45 3.27
C ASP A 303 36.94 -6.28 3.93
N ALA A 304 36.50 -5.03 4.10
CA ALA A 304 35.15 -4.70 4.54
C ALA A 304 34.09 -5.28 3.61
N ALA A 305 34.21 -5.06 2.29
CA ALA A 305 33.28 -5.59 1.30
C ALA A 305 33.16 -7.12 1.37
N ARG A 306 34.27 -7.84 1.51
CA ARG A 306 34.26 -9.32 1.65
C ARG A 306 33.58 -9.76 2.95
N ALA A 307 33.82 -9.07 4.06
CA ALA A 307 33.16 -9.37 5.34
C ALA A 307 31.65 -9.12 5.26
N VAL A 308 31.22 -8.00 4.67
CA VAL A 308 29.80 -7.67 4.47
C VAL A 308 29.14 -8.65 3.50
N ALA A 309 29.79 -9.05 2.40
CA ALA A 309 29.27 -10.06 1.48
C ALA A 309 29.06 -11.43 2.16
N ALA A 310 29.98 -11.83 3.03
CA ALA A 310 29.84 -13.05 3.82
C ALA A 310 28.65 -12.98 4.79
N GLY A 311 28.47 -11.85 5.49
CA GLY A 311 27.33 -11.65 6.38
C GLY A 311 26.00 -11.58 5.64
N LEU A 312 25.96 -10.88 4.49
CA LEU A 312 24.80 -10.81 3.60
C LEU A 312 24.36 -12.22 3.16
N ARG A 313 25.33 -13.05 2.76
CA ARG A 313 25.08 -14.45 2.43
C ARG A 313 24.53 -15.24 3.61
N ASP A 314 25.06 -15.08 4.82
CA ASP A 314 24.53 -15.76 6.02
C ASP A 314 23.08 -15.35 6.28
N VAL A 315 22.78 -14.05 6.33
CA VAL A 315 21.42 -13.52 6.58
C VAL A 315 20.42 -14.01 5.54
N LEU A 316 20.76 -13.93 4.25
CA LEU A 316 19.85 -14.33 3.18
C LEU A 316 19.70 -15.84 3.04
N THR A 317 20.65 -16.64 3.53
CA THR A 317 20.55 -18.11 3.47
C THR A 317 19.96 -18.72 4.75
N ARG A 318 20.11 -18.07 5.91
CA ARG A 318 19.66 -18.54 7.24
C ARG A 318 18.14 -18.49 7.45
N PHE A 319 17.42 -17.64 6.73
CA PHE A 319 15.96 -17.51 6.81
C PHE A 319 15.29 -17.67 5.45
N ASP A 320 13.99 -17.98 5.44
CA ASP A 320 13.24 -18.30 4.23
C ASP A 320 12.70 -17.05 3.50
N TRP A 321 13.59 -16.11 3.19
CA TRP A 321 13.27 -14.90 2.45
C TRP A 321 12.80 -15.19 1.01
N ASP A 322 11.87 -14.39 0.53
CA ASP A 322 11.41 -14.40 -0.87
C ASP A 322 12.25 -13.49 -1.77
N GLY A 323 12.92 -12.48 -1.19
CA GLY A 323 13.81 -11.58 -1.92
C GLY A 323 14.70 -10.74 -1.02
N GLY A 324 15.62 -10.01 -1.64
CA GLY A 324 16.40 -8.95 -1.00
C GLY A 324 16.01 -7.58 -1.58
N ASN A 325 15.94 -6.56 -0.74
CA ASN A 325 15.84 -5.17 -1.16
C ASN A 325 17.13 -4.45 -0.79
N LEU A 326 17.97 -4.18 -1.78
CA LEU A 326 19.14 -3.33 -1.62
C LEU A 326 18.67 -1.88 -1.63
N ALA A 327 18.67 -1.24 -0.47
CA ALA A 327 18.21 0.13 -0.31
C ALA A 327 19.39 1.06 -0.02
N GLU A 328 19.25 2.30 -0.48
CA GLU A 328 20.15 3.41 -0.13
C GLU A 328 21.64 3.14 -0.38
N LEU A 329 21.97 2.35 -1.41
CA LEU A 329 23.33 2.11 -1.92
C LEU A 329 23.83 3.34 -2.71
N TYR A 330 23.96 4.44 -1.98
CA TYR A 330 24.51 5.73 -2.36
C TYR A 330 25.05 6.38 -1.07
N PHE A 331 25.33 7.68 -1.09
CA PHE A 331 26.02 8.36 0.00
C PHE A 331 25.10 9.25 0.82
N GLU A 332 25.41 9.44 2.10
CA GLU A 332 24.64 10.33 2.96
C GLU A 332 25.20 11.73 2.86
N SER A 333 24.41 12.63 2.27
CA SER A 333 24.63 14.08 2.31
C SER A 333 23.44 14.86 1.73
N LEU A 334 22.28 14.88 2.40
CA LEU A 334 21.12 15.63 1.89
C LEU A 334 21.37 17.15 1.73
N GLU A 335 22.37 17.70 2.43
CA GLU A 335 22.84 19.09 2.29
C GLU A 335 23.97 19.25 1.25
N GLY A 336 24.46 18.13 0.71
CA GLY A 336 25.53 18.08 -0.28
C GLY A 336 26.80 18.78 0.19
N ILE A 337 27.51 19.38 -0.76
CA ILE A 337 28.79 20.07 -0.52
C ILE A 337 28.69 21.21 0.50
N GLY A 338 27.48 21.70 0.78
CA GLY A 338 27.21 22.76 1.76
C GLY A 338 27.47 22.34 3.20
N ASN A 339 27.48 21.03 3.49
CA ASN A 339 27.78 20.52 4.83
C ASN A 339 28.89 19.44 4.80
N PRO A 340 30.17 19.85 4.91
CA PRO A 340 31.31 18.92 4.92
C PRO A 340 31.25 17.87 6.04
N ALA A 341 30.62 18.18 7.18
CA ALA A 341 30.46 17.25 8.29
C ALA A 341 29.51 16.09 7.95
N ARG A 342 28.69 16.22 6.91
CA ARG A 342 27.79 15.18 6.41
C ARG A 342 28.12 14.81 4.96
N PHE A 343 29.31 15.11 4.44
CA PHE A 343 29.63 14.81 3.04
C PHE A 343 30.48 13.56 2.94
N THR A 344 29.93 12.49 2.34
CA THR A 344 30.55 11.17 2.16
C THR A 344 30.59 10.80 0.67
N PRO A 345 31.48 9.89 0.23
CA PRO A 345 32.48 9.16 1.00
C PRO A 345 33.85 9.85 0.98
N MET A 346 34.66 9.67 2.04
CA MET A 346 35.98 10.31 2.20
C MET A 346 37.04 9.44 2.87
N ASN A 347 36.88 8.12 2.85
CA ASN A 347 37.92 7.20 3.32
C ASN A 347 39.21 7.28 2.49
N ASP A 348 40.31 6.79 3.07
CA ASP A 348 41.62 6.75 2.41
C ASP A 348 41.59 5.98 1.07
N ASP A 349 40.81 4.89 0.97
CA ASP A 349 40.63 4.13 -0.28
C ASP A 349 40.04 4.99 -1.40
N VAL A 350 38.94 5.70 -1.09
CA VAL A 350 38.23 6.60 -2.02
C VAL A 350 39.11 7.78 -2.42
N ARG A 351 39.78 8.39 -1.43
CA ARG A 351 40.70 9.53 -1.65
C ARG A 351 41.87 9.12 -2.54
N ALA A 352 42.45 7.94 -2.31
CA ALA A 352 43.54 7.41 -3.12
C ALA A 352 43.10 7.12 -4.56
N GLU A 353 41.93 6.48 -4.74
CA GLU A 353 41.39 6.20 -6.07
C GLU A 353 41.12 7.49 -6.86
N PHE A 354 40.46 8.47 -6.24
CA PHE A 354 40.21 9.75 -6.89
C PHE A 354 41.52 10.47 -7.22
N HIS A 355 42.46 10.55 -6.27
CA HIS A 355 43.77 11.19 -6.47
C HIS A 355 44.51 10.57 -7.65
N ALA A 356 44.47 9.24 -7.82
CA ALA A 356 45.10 8.57 -8.96
C ALA A 356 44.55 9.04 -10.33
N SER A 357 43.27 9.41 -10.40
CA SER A 357 42.61 9.87 -11.63
C SER A 357 42.59 11.39 -11.83
N ALA A 358 42.69 12.14 -10.73
CA ALA A 358 42.50 13.59 -10.70
C ALA A 358 43.75 14.40 -10.36
N GLY A 359 44.76 13.77 -9.74
CA GLY A 359 46.04 14.38 -9.39
C GLY A 359 46.01 15.29 -8.16
N PHE A 360 44.96 15.20 -7.33
CA PHE A 360 44.86 15.93 -6.05
C PHE A 360 43.94 15.17 -5.07
N ASP A 361 44.06 15.45 -3.77
CA ASP A 361 43.25 14.82 -2.72
C ASP A 361 41.87 15.49 -2.69
N PRO A 362 40.75 14.74 -2.73
CA PRO A 362 39.43 15.36 -2.76
C PRO A 362 39.10 16.15 -1.47
N MET A 363 39.80 15.92 -0.35
CA MET A 363 39.68 16.78 0.84
C MET A 363 40.08 18.24 0.56
N GLU A 364 40.96 18.50 -0.41
CA GLU A 364 41.33 19.86 -0.80
C GLU A 364 40.12 20.69 -1.26
N LEU A 365 39.06 20.03 -1.77
CA LEU A 365 37.81 20.66 -2.21
C LEU A 365 37.01 21.29 -1.06
N PHE A 366 37.34 20.97 0.18
CA PHE A 366 36.72 21.52 1.39
C PHE A 366 37.65 22.47 2.13
N GLY A 367 38.76 22.87 1.48
CA GLY A 367 39.72 23.84 1.99
C GLY A 367 40.35 24.65 0.86
N PRO A 368 41.63 24.38 0.51
CA PRO A 368 42.39 25.21 -0.43
C PRO A 368 41.79 25.29 -1.84
N ARG A 369 41.03 24.28 -2.28
CA ARG A 369 40.36 24.22 -3.59
C ARG A 369 38.85 24.43 -3.51
N ALA A 370 38.31 24.96 -2.41
CA ALA A 370 36.86 25.11 -2.24
C ALA A 370 36.15 25.98 -3.30
N LYS A 371 36.90 26.83 -4.02
CA LYS A 371 36.38 27.66 -5.12
C LYS A 371 36.61 27.08 -6.51
N ASP A 372 37.26 25.92 -6.62
CA ASP A 372 37.53 25.24 -7.88
C ASP A 372 36.31 24.39 -8.29
N GLY A 373 35.35 25.06 -8.96
CA GLY A 373 34.12 24.41 -9.39
C GLY A 373 34.33 23.26 -10.39
N ALA A 374 35.37 23.32 -11.21
CA ALA A 374 35.68 22.25 -12.16
C ALA A 374 36.22 21.00 -11.46
N ALA A 375 37.10 21.19 -10.48
CA ALA A 375 37.60 20.10 -9.63
C ALA A 375 36.47 19.48 -8.79
N MET A 376 35.56 20.30 -8.24
CA MET A 376 34.39 19.82 -7.51
C MET A 376 33.47 18.99 -8.40
N ALA A 377 33.11 19.49 -9.59
CA ALA A 377 32.27 18.76 -10.54
C ALA A 377 32.88 17.40 -10.92
N LYS A 378 34.21 17.33 -11.09
CA LYS A 378 34.91 16.06 -11.35
C LYS A 378 34.78 15.07 -10.19
N PHE A 379 34.81 15.53 -8.94
CA PHE A 379 34.62 14.66 -7.78
C PHE A 379 33.17 14.20 -7.61
N LEU A 380 32.19 15.07 -7.88
CA LEU A 380 30.77 14.69 -7.89
C LEU A 380 30.48 13.65 -8.99
N GLU A 381 31.11 13.76 -10.16
CA GLU A 381 31.04 12.74 -11.20
C GLU A 381 31.64 11.40 -10.75
N PHE A 382 32.81 11.44 -10.11
CA PHE A 382 33.44 10.25 -9.53
C PHE A 382 32.53 9.59 -8.48
N ARG A 383 31.89 10.36 -7.60
CA ARG A 383 30.94 9.85 -6.60
C ARG A 383 29.79 9.10 -7.28
N ALA A 384 29.14 9.71 -8.27
CA ALA A 384 28.04 9.05 -8.99
C ALA A 384 28.48 7.73 -9.66
N GLU A 385 29.68 7.68 -10.24
CA GLU A 385 30.23 6.44 -10.81
C GLU A 385 30.59 5.41 -9.73
N LEU A 386 31.10 5.83 -8.57
CA LEU A 386 31.38 4.93 -7.46
C LEU A 386 30.10 4.26 -6.95
N ALA A 387 29.05 5.03 -6.68
CA ALA A 387 27.75 4.49 -6.26
C ALA A 387 27.19 3.49 -7.29
N ARG A 388 27.26 3.82 -8.59
CA ARG A 388 26.86 2.91 -9.67
C ARG A 388 27.65 1.59 -9.66
N ARG A 389 28.97 1.64 -9.41
CA ARG A 389 29.82 0.43 -9.32
C ARG A 389 29.45 -0.42 -8.11
N GLU A 390 29.26 0.20 -6.95
CA GLU A 390 28.85 -0.50 -5.73
C GLU A 390 27.48 -1.17 -5.92
N GLN A 391 26.49 -0.48 -6.47
CA GLN A 391 25.19 -1.07 -6.81
C GLN A 391 25.35 -2.29 -7.74
N THR A 392 26.21 -2.21 -8.76
CA THR A 392 26.48 -3.34 -9.66
C THR A 392 27.08 -4.53 -8.90
N GLU A 393 28.04 -4.28 -8.01
CA GLU A 393 28.71 -5.31 -7.21
C GLU A 393 27.72 -6.03 -6.28
N TRP A 394 26.89 -5.28 -5.55
CA TRP A 394 25.93 -5.85 -4.60
C TRP A 394 24.73 -6.53 -5.26
N ILE A 395 24.29 -6.07 -6.44
CA ILE A 395 23.35 -6.83 -7.28
C ILE A 395 23.95 -8.21 -7.62
N GLY A 396 25.24 -8.23 -8.01
CA GLY A 396 25.96 -9.46 -8.30
C GLY A 396 26.02 -10.43 -7.12
N GLU A 397 26.22 -9.92 -5.89
CA GLU A 397 26.21 -10.75 -4.68
C GLU A 397 24.85 -11.43 -4.44
N ILE A 398 23.73 -10.71 -4.63
CA ILE A 398 22.39 -11.31 -4.52
C ILE A 398 22.17 -12.35 -5.62
N GLU A 399 22.63 -12.11 -6.85
CA GLU A 399 22.55 -13.07 -7.95
C GLU A 399 23.37 -14.35 -7.68
N GLN A 400 24.51 -14.24 -6.99
CA GLN A 400 25.25 -15.43 -6.52
C GLN A 400 24.45 -16.23 -5.50
N ILE A 401 23.75 -15.57 -4.58
CA ILE A 401 22.88 -16.23 -3.60
C ILE A 401 21.68 -16.89 -4.29
N ARG A 402 21.15 -16.28 -5.37
CA ARG A 402 20.06 -16.88 -6.17
C ARG A 402 20.43 -18.24 -6.77
N ARG A 403 21.72 -18.57 -6.94
CA ARG A 403 22.16 -19.92 -7.37
C ARG A 403 21.85 -21.01 -6.36
N VAL A 404 21.78 -20.69 -5.07
CA VAL A 404 21.37 -21.61 -3.99
C VAL A 404 19.91 -21.42 -3.59
N LYS A 405 19.33 -20.25 -3.83
CA LYS A 405 17.91 -19.93 -3.64
C LYS A 405 17.30 -19.42 -4.94
N PRO A 406 16.92 -20.30 -5.88
CA PRO A 406 16.48 -19.89 -7.23
C PRO A 406 15.19 -19.07 -7.24
N HIS A 407 14.43 -19.08 -6.15
CA HIS A 407 13.23 -18.27 -5.98
C HIS A 407 13.48 -16.85 -5.48
N LEU A 408 14.70 -16.52 -5.04
CA LEU A 408 15.03 -15.25 -4.39
C LEU A 408 14.94 -14.08 -5.39
N ASP A 409 14.02 -13.16 -5.17
CA ASP A 409 13.86 -11.94 -5.95
C ASP A 409 14.82 -10.83 -5.50
N LEU A 410 14.91 -9.76 -6.29
CA LEU A 410 15.73 -8.58 -6.00
C LEU A 410 14.93 -7.30 -6.25
N ALA A 411 14.90 -6.43 -5.27
CA ALA A 411 14.54 -5.03 -5.40
C ALA A 411 15.77 -4.14 -5.17
N LEU A 412 15.85 -3.04 -5.92
CA LEU A 412 16.83 -1.98 -5.70
C LEU A 412 16.04 -0.71 -5.37
N THR A 413 16.10 -0.27 -4.11
CA THR A 413 15.51 1.01 -3.71
C THR A 413 16.50 2.13 -4.00
N HIS A 414 16.06 3.13 -4.74
CA HIS A 414 16.89 4.23 -5.19
C HIS A 414 16.05 5.51 -5.18
N VAL A 415 16.48 6.50 -4.42
CA VAL A 415 15.83 7.81 -4.38
C VAL A 415 15.77 8.48 -5.73
N ASP A 416 14.64 9.14 -5.98
CA ASP A 416 14.44 9.90 -7.20
C ASP A 416 15.47 11.04 -7.34
N ASP A 417 16.21 11.01 -8.45
CA ASP A 417 17.08 12.10 -8.88
C ASP A 417 16.61 12.78 -10.19
N ARG A 418 15.36 12.50 -10.63
CA ARG A 418 14.80 13.04 -11.89
C ARG A 418 13.77 14.13 -11.67
N PHE A 419 12.96 13.99 -10.65
CA PHE A 419 12.06 15.03 -10.19
C PHE A 419 12.80 15.98 -9.24
N ASP A 420 13.51 15.46 -8.24
CA ASP A 420 14.51 16.23 -7.48
C ASP A 420 15.91 16.04 -8.08
N THR A 421 16.26 16.92 -9.02
CA THR A 421 17.57 16.86 -9.72
C THR A 421 18.78 17.14 -8.83
N THR A 422 18.58 17.58 -7.58
CA THR A 422 19.69 17.88 -6.66
C THR A 422 20.27 16.62 -6.00
N MET A 423 19.53 15.51 -5.98
CA MET A 423 19.95 14.27 -5.33
C MET A 423 21.25 13.73 -5.91
N ARG A 424 21.47 13.83 -7.21
CA ARG A 424 22.73 13.37 -7.83
C ARG A 424 23.98 14.01 -7.22
N GLU A 425 23.99 15.33 -7.07
CA GLU A 425 25.14 16.03 -6.50
C GLU A 425 25.27 15.80 -5.00
N LYS A 426 24.13 15.73 -4.31
CA LYS A 426 24.07 15.52 -2.86
C LYS A 426 24.60 14.14 -2.48
N ILE A 427 24.05 13.09 -3.06
CA ILE A 427 24.21 11.72 -2.58
C ILE A 427 24.80 10.75 -3.62
N GLY A 428 25.03 11.19 -4.86
CA GLY A 428 25.58 10.32 -5.91
C GLY A 428 24.54 9.44 -6.62
N ALA A 429 23.26 9.59 -6.31
CA ALA A 429 22.15 8.91 -6.99
C ALA A 429 22.06 9.33 -8.47
N ASP A 430 22.15 8.39 -9.41
CA ASP A 430 22.10 8.70 -10.86
C ASP A 430 21.34 7.62 -11.62
N VAL A 431 20.01 7.71 -11.60
CA VAL A 431 19.16 6.66 -12.18
C VAL A 431 19.38 6.43 -13.68
N SER A 432 19.85 7.42 -14.44
CA SER A 432 20.22 7.25 -15.86
C SER A 432 21.37 6.27 -16.06
N ARG A 433 22.21 6.05 -15.05
CA ARG A 433 23.30 5.07 -15.09
C ARG A 433 22.89 3.72 -14.54
N VAL A 434 21.87 3.69 -13.68
CA VAL A 434 21.43 2.48 -12.97
C VAL A 434 20.35 1.73 -13.74
N LEU A 435 19.32 2.41 -14.26
CA LEU A 435 18.23 1.75 -14.99
C LEU A 435 18.67 0.93 -16.20
N PRO A 436 19.69 1.30 -16.98
CA PRO A 436 20.18 0.45 -18.07
C PRO A 436 20.63 -0.94 -17.63
N MET A 437 20.98 -1.13 -16.34
CA MET A 437 21.33 -2.44 -15.78
C MET A 437 20.20 -3.46 -15.86
N LEU A 438 18.93 -3.04 -15.99
CA LEU A 438 17.79 -3.93 -16.21
C LEU A 438 17.90 -4.77 -17.50
N SER A 439 18.82 -4.40 -18.41
CA SER A 439 19.11 -5.18 -19.62
C SER A 439 19.96 -6.44 -19.35
N SER A 440 20.69 -6.47 -18.24
CA SER A 440 21.59 -7.58 -17.87
C SER A 440 21.31 -8.18 -16.50
N HIS A 441 20.56 -7.46 -15.65
CA HIS A 441 20.22 -7.85 -14.29
C HIS A 441 18.71 -7.82 -14.10
N ASP A 442 18.20 -8.78 -13.31
CA ASP A 442 16.77 -8.95 -13.09
C ASP A 442 16.38 -8.52 -11.67
N PHE A 443 15.94 -7.27 -11.56
CA PHE A 443 15.48 -6.64 -10.33
C PHE A 443 14.25 -5.74 -10.56
N THR A 444 13.52 -5.45 -9.48
CA THR A 444 12.50 -4.39 -9.43
C THR A 444 13.18 -3.09 -8.99
N PHE A 445 13.08 -2.03 -9.78
CA PHE A 445 13.62 -0.72 -9.43
C PHE A 445 12.57 0.06 -8.64
N LEU A 446 12.76 0.16 -7.32
CA LEU A 446 11.88 0.86 -6.41
C LEU A 446 12.36 2.29 -6.24
N ILE A 447 11.65 3.21 -6.86
CA ILE A 447 11.92 4.64 -6.75
C ILE A 447 11.49 5.08 -5.36
N GLU A 448 12.37 5.74 -4.63
CA GLU A 448 12.04 6.37 -3.35
C GLU A 448 11.63 7.84 -3.59
N ASP A 449 10.47 8.21 -3.06
CA ASP A 449 9.88 9.54 -3.09
C ASP A 449 10.66 10.49 -2.16
N PRO A 450 11.35 11.52 -2.67
CA PRO A 450 12.32 12.27 -1.90
C PRO A 450 11.65 13.21 -0.88
N ALA A 451 12.25 13.31 0.31
CA ALA A 451 11.71 14.11 1.42
C ALA A 451 11.45 15.59 1.07
N THR A 452 12.25 16.13 0.16
CA THR A 452 12.17 17.51 -0.33
C THR A 452 10.84 17.86 -0.99
N ILE A 453 10.06 16.86 -1.44
CA ILE A 453 8.80 17.06 -2.16
C ILE A 453 7.58 16.43 -1.48
N TRP A 454 7.69 15.88 -0.27
CA TRP A 454 6.56 15.25 0.44
C TRP A 454 5.40 16.23 0.74
N ASN A 455 5.65 17.53 0.71
CA ASN A 455 4.63 18.56 0.82
C ASN A 455 3.77 18.73 -0.45
N LEU A 456 4.19 18.15 -1.57
CA LEU A 456 3.39 18.15 -2.80
C LEU A 456 2.26 17.12 -2.71
N GLY A 457 1.18 17.36 -3.44
CA GLY A 457 0.04 16.47 -3.48
C GLY A 457 0.22 15.22 -4.37
N PRO A 458 -0.81 14.38 -4.48
CA PRO A 458 -0.83 13.13 -5.26
C PRO A 458 -0.49 13.26 -6.75
N ALA A 459 -0.75 14.43 -7.34
CA ALA A 459 -0.47 14.72 -8.74
C ALA A 459 1.02 14.61 -9.13
N ARG A 460 1.95 14.48 -8.17
CA ARG A 460 3.38 14.27 -8.45
C ARG A 460 3.67 12.89 -9.04
N TYR A 461 2.95 11.83 -8.66
CA TYR A 461 3.26 10.47 -9.12
C TYR A 461 3.23 10.26 -10.64
N PRO A 462 2.21 10.75 -11.38
CA PRO A 462 2.26 10.68 -12.85
C PRO A 462 3.38 11.54 -13.45
N GLN A 463 3.79 12.62 -12.78
CA GLN A 463 4.92 13.44 -13.22
C GLN A 463 6.24 12.69 -13.04
N ILE A 464 6.45 12.06 -11.88
CA ILE A 464 7.62 11.21 -11.61
C ILE A 464 7.64 10.08 -12.66
N ALA A 465 6.56 9.31 -12.83
CA ALA A 465 6.50 8.24 -13.82
C ALA A 465 6.83 8.73 -15.24
N GLY A 466 6.35 9.93 -15.61
CA GLY A 466 6.66 10.58 -16.88
C GLY A 466 8.16 10.82 -17.11
N ARG A 467 8.93 11.13 -16.05
CA ARG A 467 10.40 11.32 -16.13
C ARG A 467 11.16 10.00 -16.34
N TYR A 468 10.59 8.87 -15.95
CA TYR A 468 11.24 7.55 -16.03
C TYR A 468 10.92 6.80 -17.34
N ARG A 469 9.83 7.15 -18.01
CA ARG A 469 9.34 6.45 -19.22
C ARG A 469 10.41 6.34 -20.32
N GLY A 470 11.27 7.34 -20.46
CA GLY A 470 12.34 7.37 -21.47
C GLY A 470 13.66 6.71 -21.05
N LEU A 471 13.80 6.26 -19.81
CA LEU A 471 15.06 5.77 -19.26
C LEU A 471 15.23 4.25 -19.38
N THR A 472 14.13 3.50 -19.51
CA THR A 472 14.17 2.03 -19.66
C THR A 472 12.96 1.52 -20.45
N PRO A 473 13.11 0.50 -21.31
CA PRO A 473 11.96 -0.18 -21.89
C PRO A 473 11.22 -1.09 -20.89
N ALA A 474 11.88 -1.51 -19.79
CA ALA A 474 11.34 -2.43 -18.79
C ALA A 474 10.43 -1.71 -17.77
N GLN A 475 9.38 -1.05 -18.27
CA GLN A 475 8.46 -0.25 -17.46
C GLN A 475 7.72 -1.08 -16.41
N GLU A 476 7.55 -2.39 -16.63
CA GLU A 476 6.96 -3.35 -15.70
C GLU A 476 7.83 -3.62 -14.46
N LYS A 477 9.12 -3.27 -14.51
CA LYS A 477 10.07 -3.39 -13.39
C LYS A 477 10.13 -2.16 -12.50
N LEU A 478 9.42 -1.10 -12.85
CA LEU A 478 9.38 0.11 -12.03
C LEU A 478 8.40 -0.07 -10.86
N ALA A 479 8.79 0.46 -9.72
CA ALA A 479 7.98 0.61 -8.53
C ALA A 479 8.23 2.01 -7.93
N ILE A 480 7.33 2.48 -7.08
CA ILE A 480 7.47 3.73 -6.33
C ILE A 480 7.11 3.47 -4.88
N ASP A 481 7.77 4.13 -3.94
CA ASP A 481 7.32 4.15 -2.55
C ASP A 481 6.49 5.41 -2.22
N ILE A 482 5.75 5.34 -1.11
CA ILE A 482 4.98 6.43 -0.56
C ILE A 482 5.39 6.60 0.88
N ASN A 483 6.01 7.73 1.18
CA ASN A 483 6.40 8.11 2.53
C ASN A 483 5.20 8.74 3.27
N ILE A 484 4.68 8.00 4.25
CA ILE A 484 3.53 8.38 5.09
C ILE A 484 4.09 8.79 6.46
N VAL A 485 4.38 10.07 6.65
CA VAL A 485 5.13 10.55 7.81
C VAL A 485 4.65 11.93 8.23
N GLU A 486 4.99 12.35 9.46
CA GLU A 486 4.79 13.76 9.83
C GLU A 486 5.74 14.66 9.03
N ARG A 487 5.17 15.48 8.13
CA ARG A 487 5.92 16.39 7.28
C ARG A 487 6.45 17.58 8.09
N TYR A 488 7.72 17.92 7.88
CA TYR A 488 8.35 19.08 8.52
C TYR A 488 7.87 20.40 7.90
N GLN A 489 7.44 20.39 6.64
CA GLN A 489 6.86 21.54 5.94
C GLN A 489 5.50 21.95 6.54
N ASP A 490 5.11 23.20 6.37
CA ASP A 490 3.77 23.67 6.72
C ASP A 490 2.76 23.23 5.67
N VAL A 491 1.99 22.21 6.03
CA VAL A 491 1.03 21.50 5.19
C VAL A 491 -0.33 21.43 5.87
N TYR A 492 -1.38 21.34 5.06
CA TYR A 492 -2.77 21.32 5.49
C TYR A 492 -3.53 20.19 4.78
N PRO A 493 -4.58 19.64 5.40
CA PRO A 493 -5.05 19.98 6.74
C PRO A 493 -4.37 19.19 7.87
N THR A 494 -3.55 18.21 7.54
CA THR A 494 -2.83 17.35 8.50
C THR A 494 -1.33 17.30 8.16
N LYS A 495 -0.49 17.28 9.21
CA LYS A 495 0.98 17.16 9.05
C LYS A 495 1.36 15.79 8.45
N GLN A 496 0.68 14.73 8.89
CA GLN A 496 0.79 13.38 8.33
C GLN A 496 -0.29 13.13 7.27
N GLN A 497 0.08 12.49 6.17
CA GLN A 497 -0.87 12.06 5.15
C GLN A 497 -1.77 10.94 5.69
N THR A 498 -3.08 11.12 5.58
CA THR A 498 -4.10 10.21 6.12
C THR A 498 -5.42 10.46 5.39
N GLY A 499 -6.35 9.52 5.49
CA GLY A 499 -7.66 9.67 4.88
C GLY A 499 -7.60 9.86 3.37
N THR A 500 -8.43 10.74 2.83
CA THR A 500 -8.52 11.02 1.39
C THR A 500 -7.16 11.35 0.76
N GLU A 501 -6.30 12.16 1.41
CA GLU A 501 -4.96 12.45 0.87
C GLU A 501 -4.15 11.16 0.68
N LEU A 502 -4.16 10.26 1.67
CA LEU A 502 -3.48 8.97 1.57
C LEU A 502 -4.06 8.09 0.46
N PHE A 503 -5.39 8.03 0.33
CA PHE A 503 -6.02 7.22 -0.71
C PHE A 503 -5.72 7.76 -2.11
N GLU A 504 -5.70 9.07 -2.30
CA GLU A 504 -5.29 9.68 -3.55
C GLU A 504 -3.81 9.41 -3.88
N LEU A 505 -2.90 9.49 -2.89
CA LEU A 505 -1.49 9.13 -3.06
C LEU A 505 -1.36 7.68 -3.57
N VAL A 506 -2.02 6.74 -2.88
CA VAL A 506 -1.99 5.31 -3.23
C VAL A 506 -2.61 5.05 -4.60
N HIS A 507 -3.76 5.67 -4.90
CA HIS A 507 -4.47 5.50 -6.16
C HIS A 507 -3.66 6.01 -7.34
N MET A 508 -3.20 7.26 -7.29
CA MET A 508 -2.41 7.86 -8.37
C MET A 508 -1.06 7.17 -8.58
N ALA A 509 -0.41 6.73 -7.50
CA ALA A 509 0.80 5.91 -7.59
C ALA A 509 0.51 4.56 -8.26
N SER A 510 -0.60 3.89 -7.90
CA SER A 510 -1.00 2.60 -8.47
C SER A 510 -1.42 2.69 -9.94
N GLU A 511 -1.95 3.83 -10.37
CA GLU A 511 -2.20 4.11 -11.78
C GLU A 511 -0.91 4.34 -12.57
N SER A 512 0.09 4.96 -11.93
CA SER A 512 1.34 5.41 -12.57
C SER A 512 2.42 4.33 -12.60
N PHE A 513 2.44 3.43 -11.61
CA PHE A 513 3.50 2.43 -11.43
C PHE A 513 2.93 1.00 -11.31
N PRO A 514 3.64 -0.02 -11.84
CA PRO A 514 3.25 -1.43 -11.69
C PRO A 514 3.17 -1.93 -10.24
N ARG A 515 3.95 -1.33 -9.34
CA ARG A 515 4.08 -1.69 -7.92
C ARG A 515 4.21 -0.42 -7.09
N VAL A 516 3.59 -0.44 -5.92
CA VAL A 516 3.61 0.67 -4.96
C VAL A 516 4.01 0.10 -3.60
N ALA A 517 5.00 0.70 -2.95
CA ALA A 517 5.42 0.39 -1.60
C ALA A 517 4.97 1.48 -0.63
N LEU A 518 4.59 1.12 0.59
CA LEU A 518 4.23 2.06 1.64
C LEU A 518 5.35 2.11 2.67
N TYR A 519 5.96 3.29 2.85
CA TYR A 519 6.94 3.59 3.87
C TYR A 519 6.28 4.40 5.00
N PHE A 520 5.96 3.78 6.14
CA PHE A 520 6.09 2.35 6.45
C PHE A 520 4.90 1.84 7.25
N GLU A 521 4.72 0.51 7.35
CA GLU A 521 3.52 -0.14 7.92
C GLU A 521 3.00 0.51 9.20
N ASN A 522 3.90 0.83 10.13
CA ASN A 522 3.54 1.33 11.45
C ASN A 522 3.04 2.79 11.43
N SER A 523 3.36 3.58 10.40
CA SER A 523 2.90 4.96 10.30
C SER A 523 1.47 5.08 9.78
N ILE A 524 0.94 4.05 9.13
CA ILE A 524 -0.44 4.03 8.63
C ILE A 524 -1.42 4.05 9.80
N LEU A 525 -2.26 5.09 9.86
CA LEU A 525 -3.23 5.25 10.94
C LEU A 525 -4.33 4.18 10.86
N ARG A 526 -4.81 3.75 12.03
CA ARG A 526 -5.76 2.62 12.17
C ARG A 526 -6.99 2.73 11.25
N GLN A 527 -7.52 3.93 11.11
CA GLN A 527 -8.72 4.25 10.35
C GLN A 527 -8.55 4.13 8.83
N ASP A 528 -7.31 4.13 8.32
CA ASP A 528 -7.04 4.14 6.87
C ASP A 528 -6.95 2.72 6.27
N TRP A 529 -6.59 1.73 7.11
CA TRP A 529 -6.31 0.35 6.69
C TRP A 529 -7.40 -0.30 5.84
N LYS A 530 -8.69 -0.05 6.13
CA LYS A 530 -9.81 -0.70 5.44
C LYS A 530 -9.95 -0.31 3.98
N LEU A 531 -9.45 0.87 3.59
CA LEU A 531 -9.63 1.44 2.26
C LEU A 531 -8.39 1.32 1.38
N LEU A 532 -7.22 1.00 1.95
CA LEU A 532 -5.96 0.88 1.20
C LEU A 532 -6.04 -0.11 0.02
N SER A 533 -6.62 -1.29 0.24
CA SER A 533 -6.75 -2.29 -0.82
C SER A 533 -7.58 -1.79 -2.00
N SER A 534 -8.62 -1.01 -1.72
CA SER A 534 -9.50 -0.42 -2.74
C SER A 534 -8.86 0.78 -3.42
N ALA A 535 -8.15 1.63 -2.66
CA ALA A 535 -7.40 2.74 -3.22
C ALA A 535 -6.32 2.26 -4.21
N ALA A 536 -5.68 1.12 -3.92
CA ALA A 536 -4.70 0.51 -4.80
C ALA A 536 -5.30 -0.29 -5.98
N ALA A 537 -6.63 -0.42 -6.07
CA ALA A 537 -7.29 -1.11 -7.16
C ALA A 537 -7.49 -0.13 -8.33
N THR A 538 -6.95 -0.48 -9.50
CA THR A 538 -7.02 0.35 -10.72
C THR A 538 -7.96 -0.29 -11.73
N VAL A 539 -9.24 0.01 -11.58
CA VAL A 539 -10.34 -0.42 -12.46
C VAL A 539 -10.70 0.74 -13.39
N ASP A 540 -10.59 0.51 -14.70
CA ASP A 540 -10.86 1.54 -15.72
C ASP A 540 -12.35 1.65 -16.03
N ARG A 541 -13.07 0.53 -15.95
CA ARG A 541 -14.49 0.47 -16.29
C ARG A 541 -15.22 -0.59 -15.49
N VAL A 542 -16.44 -0.27 -15.08
CA VAL A 542 -17.37 -1.22 -14.47
C VAL A 542 -18.79 -0.94 -14.95
N GLU A 543 -19.52 -1.99 -15.32
CA GLU A 543 -20.92 -1.92 -15.70
C GLU A 543 -21.66 -3.10 -15.06
N GLN A 544 -22.70 -2.83 -14.27
CA GLN A 544 -23.53 -3.86 -13.67
C GLN A 544 -24.93 -3.82 -14.29
N THR A 545 -25.42 -4.97 -14.76
CA THR A 545 -26.77 -5.11 -15.30
C THR A 545 -27.36 -6.43 -14.82
N GLY A 546 -28.34 -6.34 -13.91
CA GLY A 546 -28.88 -7.52 -13.24
C GLY A 546 -27.80 -8.29 -12.47
N GLY A 547 -27.71 -9.61 -12.68
CA GLY A 547 -26.71 -10.47 -12.04
C GLY A 547 -25.34 -10.52 -12.74
N LYS A 548 -25.11 -9.67 -13.74
CA LYS A 548 -23.89 -9.63 -14.56
C LYS A 548 -23.08 -8.38 -14.28
N LEU A 549 -21.79 -8.57 -14.03
CA LEU A 549 -20.80 -7.51 -13.87
C LEU A 549 -19.79 -7.57 -15.02
N VAL A 550 -19.60 -6.46 -15.72
CA VAL A 550 -18.51 -6.27 -16.69
C VAL A 550 -17.48 -5.36 -16.04
N ILE A 551 -16.21 -5.77 -16.06
CA ILE A 551 -15.12 -5.04 -15.43
C ILE A 551 -13.92 -5.03 -16.37
N ASP A 552 -13.21 -3.91 -16.45
CA ASP A 552 -11.90 -3.80 -17.11
C ASP A 552 -10.88 -3.20 -16.14
N SER A 553 -9.74 -3.86 -15.98
CA SER A 553 -8.71 -3.47 -15.01
C SER A 553 -7.29 -3.56 -15.58
N ARG A 554 -6.46 -2.55 -15.29
CA ARG A 554 -5.08 -2.48 -15.79
C ARG A 554 -4.17 -3.55 -15.20
N ARG A 555 -4.48 -4.00 -13.98
CA ARG A 555 -3.57 -4.76 -13.11
C ARG A 555 -4.22 -6.00 -12.46
N GLY A 556 -5.45 -6.33 -12.85
CA GLY A 556 -6.30 -7.29 -12.15
C GLY A 556 -6.95 -6.66 -10.92
N ALA A 557 -8.07 -7.22 -10.48
CA ALA A 557 -8.83 -6.71 -9.35
C ALA A 557 -9.58 -7.85 -8.64
N GLY A 558 -9.75 -7.71 -7.33
CA GLY A 558 -10.72 -8.45 -6.55
C GLY A 558 -12.06 -7.73 -6.56
N VAL A 559 -13.14 -8.46 -6.82
CA VAL A 559 -14.51 -7.95 -6.81
C VAL A 559 -15.26 -8.53 -5.61
N PRO A 560 -15.91 -7.72 -4.76
CA PRO A 560 -16.83 -8.19 -3.74
C PRO A 560 -17.90 -9.09 -4.36
N TRP A 561 -17.89 -10.36 -3.98
CA TRP A 561 -18.72 -11.40 -4.61
C TRP A 561 -18.97 -12.54 -3.65
N LYS A 562 -20.25 -12.91 -3.46
CA LYS A 562 -20.65 -14.00 -2.57
C LYS A 562 -21.12 -15.20 -3.38
N GLY A 563 -20.56 -16.37 -3.09
CA GLY A 563 -20.89 -17.62 -3.76
C GLY A 563 -20.06 -17.86 -5.02
N ALA A 564 -20.41 -18.91 -5.77
CA ALA A 564 -19.65 -19.32 -6.94
C ALA A 564 -19.82 -18.35 -8.11
N ALA A 565 -18.76 -18.17 -8.90
CA ALA A 565 -18.74 -17.27 -10.05
C ALA A 565 -18.44 -18.00 -11.35
N LEU A 566 -19.08 -17.53 -12.42
CA LEU A 566 -18.59 -17.69 -13.78
C LEU A 566 -17.76 -16.46 -14.12
N VAL A 567 -16.54 -16.67 -14.63
CA VAL A 567 -15.72 -15.62 -15.25
C VAL A 567 -15.57 -15.97 -16.71
N ASP A 568 -16.06 -15.10 -17.59
CA ASP A 568 -16.11 -15.31 -19.04
C ASP A 568 -16.78 -16.64 -19.42
N GLY A 569 -17.87 -16.98 -18.70
CA GLY A 569 -18.65 -18.20 -18.89
C GLY A 569 -18.04 -19.48 -18.30
N LYS A 570 -16.91 -19.41 -17.59
CA LYS A 570 -16.24 -20.57 -16.97
C LYS A 570 -16.36 -20.53 -15.46
N VAL A 571 -16.59 -21.69 -14.83
CA VAL A 571 -16.52 -21.82 -13.37
C VAL A 571 -15.12 -21.39 -12.92
N TRP A 572 -15.07 -20.44 -12.00
CA TRP A 572 -13.84 -19.77 -11.64
C TRP A 572 -13.26 -20.28 -10.31
N PRO A 573 -11.98 -20.70 -10.27
CA PRO A 573 -11.38 -21.24 -9.05
C PRO A 573 -10.65 -20.21 -8.18
N PHE A 574 -10.43 -18.97 -8.65
CA PHE A 574 -9.75 -17.92 -7.87
C PHE A 574 -10.76 -17.06 -7.14
N ALA A 575 -11.17 -17.51 -5.95
CA ALA A 575 -12.14 -16.81 -5.12
C ALA A 575 -12.00 -17.24 -3.65
N ASP A 576 -12.22 -16.30 -2.74
CA ASP A 576 -12.53 -16.58 -1.33
C ASP A 576 -14.06 -16.54 -1.10
N ASP A 577 -14.51 -16.44 0.15
CA ASP A 577 -15.94 -16.46 0.47
C ASP A 577 -16.66 -15.11 0.17
N SER A 578 -15.89 -14.07 -0.09
CA SER A 578 -16.33 -12.68 -0.26
C SER A 578 -15.74 -11.97 -1.47
N THR A 579 -14.76 -12.56 -2.15
CA THR A 579 -14.05 -11.93 -3.28
C THR A 579 -13.83 -12.91 -4.42
N VAL A 580 -14.09 -12.47 -5.65
CA VAL A 580 -13.59 -13.12 -6.88
C VAL A 580 -12.39 -12.35 -7.39
N TRP A 581 -11.27 -13.04 -7.63
CA TRP A 581 -10.02 -12.44 -8.09
C TRP A 581 -9.88 -12.61 -9.61
N LEU A 582 -9.74 -11.49 -10.32
CA LEU A 582 -9.67 -11.44 -11.77
C LEU A 582 -8.26 -11.05 -12.24
N PRO A 583 -7.76 -11.64 -13.34
CA PRO A 583 -6.52 -11.19 -13.96
C PRO A 583 -6.72 -9.83 -14.65
N LYS A 584 -5.63 -9.29 -15.18
CA LYS A 584 -5.66 -8.05 -15.96
C LYS A 584 -6.56 -8.19 -17.19
N GLY A 585 -7.32 -7.15 -17.49
CA GLY A 585 -8.11 -7.00 -18.70
C GLY A 585 -9.62 -6.94 -18.43
N ALA A 586 -10.38 -7.08 -19.51
CA ALA A 586 -11.83 -7.06 -19.49
C ALA A 586 -12.40 -8.46 -19.21
N HIS A 587 -13.27 -8.55 -18.21
CA HIS A 587 -13.91 -9.79 -17.78
C HIS A 587 -15.40 -9.59 -17.51
N VAL A 588 -16.15 -10.68 -17.67
CA VAL A 588 -17.56 -10.77 -17.28
C VAL A 588 -17.70 -11.72 -16.10
N VAL A 589 -18.31 -11.25 -15.01
CA VAL A 589 -18.61 -12.04 -13.80
C VAL A 589 -20.11 -12.26 -13.67
N GLU A 590 -20.52 -13.51 -13.50
CA GLU A 590 -21.92 -13.94 -13.34
C GLU A 590 -22.06 -14.99 -12.25
N MET A 591 -23.25 -15.16 -11.67
CA MET A 591 -23.50 -16.20 -10.66
C MET A 591 -23.33 -17.59 -11.28
N SER A 592 -22.54 -18.44 -10.65
CA SER A 592 -22.45 -19.85 -11.04
C SER A 592 -23.36 -20.71 -10.16
N PRO A 593 -24.17 -21.61 -10.73
CA PRO A 593 -24.89 -22.62 -9.94
C PRO A 593 -23.96 -23.73 -9.41
N LYS A 594 -22.72 -23.78 -9.89
CA LYS A 594 -21.73 -24.82 -9.55
C LYS A 594 -20.50 -24.20 -8.92
N ALA A 595 -20.17 -24.65 -7.70
CA ALA A 595 -18.90 -24.34 -7.07
C ALA A 595 -17.75 -25.16 -7.70
N PRO A 596 -16.53 -24.60 -7.79
CA PRO A 596 -15.34 -25.38 -8.11
C PRO A 596 -15.06 -26.41 -7.00
N ALA A 597 -14.40 -27.51 -7.35
CA ALA A 597 -14.07 -28.56 -6.37
C ALA A 597 -12.99 -28.11 -5.36
N ALA A 598 -12.07 -27.27 -5.83
CA ALA A 598 -11.03 -26.60 -5.06
C ALA A 598 -10.91 -25.13 -5.51
N ARG A 599 -10.49 -24.26 -4.60
CA ARG A 599 -10.27 -22.83 -4.83
C ARG A 599 -8.87 -22.41 -4.42
N VAL A 600 -8.31 -21.47 -5.19
CA VAL A 600 -7.20 -20.64 -4.75
C VAL A 600 -7.80 -19.42 -4.06
N VAL A 601 -7.66 -19.35 -2.73
CA VAL A 601 -8.28 -18.31 -1.90
C VAL A 601 -7.37 -17.09 -1.71
N ALA A 602 -6.06 -17.24 -1.90
CA ALA A 602 -5.11 -16.13 -1.96
C ALA A 602 -3.90 -16.49 -2.83
N PHE A 603 -3.33 -15.50 -3.52
CA PHE A 603 -2.22 -15.69 -4.44
C PHE A 603 -1.36 -14.43 -4.53
N ASN A 604 -0.02 -14.56 -4.42
CA ASN A 604 0.90 -13.42 -4.60
C ASN A 604 1.40 -13.24 -6.03
N GLY A 605 1.22 -14.23 -6.90
CA GLY A 605 1.62 -14.15 -8.29
C GLY A 605 0.66 -13.31 -9.14
N GLU A 606 1.14 -12.85 -10.29
CA GLU A 606 0.29 -12.24 -11.30
C GLU A 606 -0.44 -13.33 -12.08
N LEU A 607 -1.72 -13.51 -11.80
CA LEU A 607 -2.60 -14.43 -12.52
C LEU A 607 -2.75 -13.98 -13.98
N LYS A 608 -2.63 -14.94 -14.91
CA LYS A 608 -2.84 -14.72 -16.35
C LYS A 608 -4.11 -15.38 -16.86
N SER A 609 -4.41 -16.59 -16.39
CA SER A 609 -5.64 -17.32 -16.71
C SER A 609 -5.89 -18.41 -15.67
N ALA A 610 -7.14 -18.85 -15.52
CA ALA A 610 -7.50 -19.99 -14.71
C ALA A 610 -8.72 -20.74 -15.28
N SER A 611 -8.85 -22.02 -14.97
CA SER A 611 -10.01 -22.82 -15.32
C SER A 611 -10.19 -24.01 -14.36
N VAL A 612 -11.42 -24.51 -14.25
CA VAL A 612 -11.71 -25.78 -13.57
C VAL A 612 -11.64 -26.91 -14.59
N VAL A 613 -10.90 -27.96 -14.25
CA VAL A 613 -10.79 -29.19 -15.06
C VAL A 613 -11.43 -30.37 -14.34
N THR A 614 -11.50 -31.52 -14.99
CA THR A 614 -12.05 -32.73 -14.37
C THR A 614 -11.13 -33.16 -13.23
N GLY A 615 -11.61 -33.07 -11.98
CA GLY A 615 -10.86 -33.49 -10.79
C GLY A 615 -9.78 -32.50 -10.33
N GLY A 616 -9.84 -31.23 -10.75
CA GLY A 616 -8.82 -30.26 -10.38
C GLY A 616 -9.03 -28.86 -10.95
N ILE A 617 -7.97 -28.06 -10.90
CA ILE A 617 -7.89 -26.72 -11.46
C ILE A 617 -6.60 -26.56 -12.25
N GLU A 618 -6.60 -25.66 -13.22
CA GLU A 618 -5.40 -25.24 -13.93
C GLU A 618 -5.32 -23.71 -13.99
N PHE A 619 -4.10 -23.17 -14.00
CA PHE A 619 -3.89 -21.72 -14.15
C PHE A 619 -2.49 -21.40 -14.66
N ALA A 620 -2.36 -20.23 -15.29
CA ALA A 620 -1.08 -19.66 -15.68
C ALA A 620 -0.78 -18.40 -14.86
N TYR A 621 0.47 -18.23 -14.46
CA TYR A 621 0.91 -17.08 -13.66
C TYR A 621 2.29 -16.58 -14.06
N GLN A 622 2.63 -15.40 -13.54
CA GLN A 622 3.99 -14.86 -13.53
C GLN A 622 4.34 -14.34 -12.13
N SER A 623 5.55 -14.61 -11.64
CA SER A 623 6.02 -14.09 -10.35
C SER A 623 7.51 -13.76 -10.35
N GLY A 624 7.85 -12.63 -9.70
CA GLY A 624 9.22 -12.18 -9.49
C GLY A 624 9.94 -12.92 -8.36
N ALA A 625 9.22 -13.45 -7.39
CA ALA A 625 9.71 -14.41 -6.38
C ALA A 625 9.04 -15.76 -6.58
N ARG A 626 9.24 -16.75 -5.68
CA ARG A 626 8.31 -17.89 -5.62
C ARG A 626 6.87 -17.40 -5.45
N ALA A 627 5.94 -18.13 -6.05
CA ALA A 627 4.52 -17.87 -5.87
C ALA A 627 3.95 -18.75 -4.75
N LEU A 628 3.00 -18.20 -4.00
CA LEU A 628 2.34 -18.79 -2.85
C LEU A 628 0.84 -18.83 -3.15
N ALA A 629 0.31 -20.02 -3.38
CA ALA A 629 -1.10 -20.25 -3.67
C ALA A 629 -1.77 -20.88 -2.46
N ARG A 630 -2.54 -20.08 -1.72
CA ARG A 630 -3.33 -20.58 -0.59
C ARG A 630 -4.58 -21.27 -1.11
N MET A 631 -4.78 -22.50 -0.67
CA MET A 631 -5.85 -23.37 -1.14
C MET A 631 -6.92 -23.55 -0.05
N ASP A 632 -8.19 -23.68 -0.45
CA ASP A 632 -9.21 -24.16 0.49
C ASP A 632 -9.08 -25.68 0.76
N ARG A 633 -8.47 -26.41 -0.20
CA ARG A 633 -8.09 -27.81 -0.10
C ARG A 633 -6.78 -28.05 -0.83
N LEU A 634 -5.83 -28.69 -0.15
CA LEU A 634 -4.54 -29.04 -0.75
C LEU A 634 -4.70 -30.07 -1.89
N PRO A 635 -3.98 -29.90 -3.02
CA PRO A 635 -3.99 -30.88 -4.10
C PRO A 635 -3.19 -32.13 -3.71
N ARG A 636 -3.56 -33.27 -4.30
CA ARG A 636 -2.79 -34.52 -4.20
C ARG A 636 -1.66 -34.59 -5.20
N ARG A 637 -1.82 -33.94 -6.35
CA ARG A 637 -0.85 -33.93 -7.46
C ARG A 637 -0.76 -32.54 -8.06
N VAL A 638 0.47 -32.10 -8.32
CA VAL A 638 0.75 -30.81 -8.98
C VAL A 638 1.64 -31.08 -10.18
N GLU A 639 1.26 -30.58 -11.35
CA GLU A 639 2.13 -30.51 -12.53
C GLU A 639 2.47 -29.05 -12.80
N ILE A 640 3.75 -28.78 -13.08
CA ILE A 640 4.27 -27.46 -13.44
C ILE A 640 4.88 -27.61 -14.83
N ASP A 641 4.36 -26.84 -15.79
CA ASP A 641 4.75 -26.89 -17.20
C ASP A 641 4.69 -28.31 -17.80
N GLY A 642 3.68 -29.08 -17.39
CA GLY A 642 3.45 -30.46 -17.83
C GLY A 642 4.34 -31.50 -17.14
N VAL A 643 5.13 -31.11 -16.15
CA VAL A 643 5.98 -32.02 -15.37
C VAL A 643 5.42 -32.17 -13.96
N GLU A 644 5.12 -33.41 -13.58
CA GLU A 644 4.71 -33.71 -12.20
C GLU A 644 5.80 -33.32 -11.22
N SER A 645 5.42 -32.51 -10.24
CA SER A 645 6.30 -31.91 -9.26
C SER A 645 5.88 -32.33 -7.86
N LYS A 646 6.84 -32.43 -6.95
CA LYS A 646 6.56 -32.66 -5.53
C LYS A 646 5.74 -31.48 -5.01
N VAL A 647 4.63 -31.77 -4.33
CA VAL A 647 3.81 -30.74 -3.68
C VAL A 647 4.58 -30.22 -2.47
N GLU A 648 5.11 -29.01 -2.58
CA GLU A 648 5.72 -28.28 -1.46
C GLU A 648 4.67 -27.36 -0.82
N THR A 649 4.51 -27.43 0.50
CA THR A 649 3.44 -26.73 1.21
C THR A 649 3.91 -26.06 2.50
N ILE A 650 3.32 -24.91 2.81
CA ILE A 650 3.38 -24.24 4.11
C ILE A 650 1.94 -24.17 4.66
N GLY A 651 1.55 -25.16 5.46
CA GLY A 651 0.15 -25.30 5.87
C GLY A 651 -0.77 -25.58 4.67
N ASP A 652 -1.74 -24.70 4.43
CA ASP A 652 -2.68 -24.74 3.31
C ASP A 652 -2.17 -24.01 2.04
N VAL A 653 -0.91 -23.58 2.03
CA VAL A 653 -0.28 -22.83 0.93
C VAL A 653 0.61 -23.75 0.10
N VAL A 654 0.34 -23.84 -1.20
CA VAL A 654 1.21 -24.51 -2.18
C VAL A 654 2.29 -23.53 -2.64
N VAL A 655 3.55 -23.96 -2.60
CA VAL A 655 4.71 -23.18 -3.04
C VAL A 655 5.02 -23.51 -4.50
N LEU A 656 5.14 -22.46 -5.32
CA LEU A 656 5.34 -22.55 -6.77
C LEU A 656 6.57 -21.75 -7.20
N PRO A 657 7.26 -22.14 -8.28
CA PRO A 657 8.52 -21.52 -8.69
C PRO A 657 8.37 -20.05 -9.12
N ARG A 658 9.49 -19.33 -9.06
CA ARG A 658 9.68 -18.01 -9.68
C ARG A 658 9.65 -18.15 -11.21
N GLY A 659 9.03 -17.19 -11.89
CA GLY A 659 8.98 -17.13 -13.35
C GLY A 659 7.56 -17.16 -13.88
N GLN A 660 7.41 -17.55 -15.14
CA GLN A 660 6.13 -17.75 -15.79
C GLN A 660 5.89 -19.25 -15.96
N HIS A 661 4.77 -19.73 -15.43
CA HIS A 661 4.47 -21.16 -15.41
C HIS A 661 2.98 -21.42 -15.66
N PHE A 662 2.71 -22.61 -16.19
CA PHE A 662 1.39 -23.22 -16.19
C PHE A 662 1.33 -24.29 -15.11
N VAL A 663 0.26 -24.28 -14.31
CA VAL A 663 0.08 -25.20 -13.18
C VAL A 663 -1.21 -25.96 -13.33
N LEU A 664 -1.15 -27.27 -13.14
CA LEU A 664 -2.30 -28.16 -12.99
C LEU A 664 -2.28 -28.75 -11.59
N MET A 665 -3.39 -28.62 -10.86
CA MET A 665 -3.56 -29.15 -9.51
C MET A 665 -4.75 -30.11 -9.47
N MET A 666 -4.52 -31.35 -9.01
CA MET A 666 -5.53 -32.41 -9.00
C MET A 666 -5.84 -32.90 -7.58
N GLU A 667 -7.09 -33.27 -7.32
CA GLU A 667 -7.61 -33.80 -6.05
C GLU A 667 -7.32 -35.28 -5.76
#